data_AF-A0A372F3W3-F1
#
_entry.id   AF-A0A372F3W3-F1
#
_cell.length_a   1.000
_cell.length_b   1.000
_cell.length_c   1.000
_cell.angle_alpha   90.00
_cell.angle_beta   90.00
_cell.angle_gamma   90.00
#
_symmetry.space_group_name_H-M   'P 1'
#
loop_
_entity.id
_entity.type
_entity.pdbx_description
1 polymer ?
#
loop_
_entity_poly.entity_id
_entity_poly.type
_entity_poly.pdbx_seq_one_letter_code
_entity_poly.pdbx_strand_id
1 'polypeptide(L)'
;MAIRYQINRILAFVLISQLSFPLLGQSVIPQKTENWHGFQKVSFLLDGTPAHYVKPNKPMPGNPWIWRAYFPDWHVEMDSILLVRGFHVAYINTDNRYGDPQAMLKWDDFYNYLTKNLSFAPKVALEGISRGGLYVYTWAKRNPEKVSCIYTETPVYDFKSWPGGRGKSKRQEKEWNQLLEVYGFTEEQALAYDDNPIDHLEGLAAYKVPTLHIIGLKDKLAPPDENTFLLVDRYQKLGGPAYVYSMSQGTQTLEGHHFPIEHPEWWADFVTQHSTPVTQPLPKADYVQLRAGLPNFFQAIQQKKEVIVAYLGGSITHNTGWRDKVSKYLTERFPKNTFTFITAGIPSLGSLPHAFRFEQDVLSKGKPDLLFLEAAVNDHTNETDSLTQVRSLEGIVRHARKNNPAMDIILMAFADPDKTTDYQKGIIPLEIKNHEAVASHYQLPSINLAEEVADRLAAKEFSWEYDFKDLHPSPFGQEIYYQSIKYLLNRSFKNFTNSNSVSLINSELPKALVAKNFEGGKYVNINEAKIEKGWQLVEKWQPTDGVGTREGFVNCPILEATSPDATLSLSFTGNAVGIGLVSGPDAGEILYSIDNGPYKSMDLYTQWSHFLHLPWYKLFAANLTDKKHTLHLKVSENKNAKSKGTACRIVYFLVNSTGK
;
A
#
# COMPACT_ATOMS: atom_id res chain seq x y z
N MET A 1 13.20 33.72 -72.21
CA MET A 1 14.20 34.80 -72.23
C MET A 1 14.29 35.34 -70.81
N ALA A 2 15.47 35.19 -70.18
CA ALA A 2 16.08 36.01 -69.12
C ALA A 2 15.21 36.80 -68.10
N ILE A 3 15.53 36.97 -66.81
CA ILE A 3 16.71 36.70 -65.95
C ILE A 3 16.29 37.04 -64.48
N ARG A 4 16.74 36.22 -63.52
CA ARG A 4 17.13 36.42 -62.09
C ARG A 4 16.34 37.36 -61.16
N TYR A 5 16.07 36.89 -59.93
CA TYR A 5 16.76 37.37 -58.71
C TYR A 5 16.67 36.36 -57.53
N GLN A 6 17.71 36.38 -56.69
CA GLN A 6 18.06 35.48 -55.60
C GLN A 6 17.08 35.48 -54.41
N ILE A 7 16.92 34.33 -53.75
CA ILE A 7 16.55 34.25 -52.33
C ILE A 7 17.45 33.23 -51.63
N ASN A 8 18.11 33.70 -50.56
CA ASN A 8 18.96 32.95 -49.65
C ASN A 8 18.20 31.80 -48.98
N ARG A 9 18.77 30.58 -48.99
CA ARG A 9 18.38 29.48 -48.09
C ARG A 9 19.48 29.25 -47.07
N ILE A 10 19.22 29.61 -45.82
CA ILE A 10 19.98 29.15 -44.66
C ILE A 10 19.55 27.71 -44.40
N LEU A 11 20.50 26.78 -44.52
CA LEU A 11 20.39 25.40 -44.09
C LEU A 11 20.48 25.35 -42.56
N ALA A 12 19.37 25.09 -41.89
CA ALA A 12 19.35 24.60 -40.52
C ALA A 12 19.04 23.09 -40.57
N PHE A 13 20.08 22.26 -40.51
CA PHE A 13 19.95 20.84 -40.23
C PHE A 13 19.52 20.68 -38.77
N VAL A 14 18.24 20.47 -38.52
CA VAL A 14 17.79 19.92 -37.22
C VAL A 14 17.94 18.40 -37.34
N LEU A 15 19.05 17.88 -36.82
CA LEU A 15 19.15 16.47 -36.47
C LEU A 15 18.13 16.22 -35.36
N ILE A 16 16.93 15.77 -35.72
CA ILE A 16 16.02 15.14 -34.77
C ILE A 16 16.63 13.76 -34.51
N SER A 17 17.41 13.63 -33.45
CA SER A 17 17.74 12.34 -32.87
C SER A 17 16.44 11.70 -32.42
N GLN A 18 15.87 10.86 -33.27
CA GLN A 18 14.86 9.89 -32.86
C GLN A 18 15.55 8.93 -31.88
N LEU A 19 15.48 9.26 -30.59
CA LEU A 19 15.68 8.30 -29.52
C LEU A 19 14.54 7.28 -29.64
N SER A 20 14.83 6.25 -30.43
CA SER A 20 14.03 5.03 -30.50
C SER A 20 14.10 4.38 -29.13
N PHE A 21 13.10 4.62 -28.28
CA PHE A 21 12.93 3.84 -27.06
C PHE A 21 12.54 2.42 -27.48
N PRO A 22 13.31 1.38 -27.13
CA PRO A 22 12.89 0.01 -27.40
C PRO A 22 11.65 -0.30 -26.56
N LEU A 23 10.70 -1.04 -27.14
CA LEU A 23 9.57 -1.62 -26.40
C LEU A 23 10.11 -2.41 -25.20
N LEU A 24 9.76 -2.03 -23.97
CA LEU A 24 10.31 -2.62 -22.75
C LEU A 24 9.39 -3.71 -22.16
N GLY A 25 9.52 -4.92 -22.71
CA GLY A 25 9.65 -6.09 -21.85
C GLY A 25 11.02 -6.06 -21.16
N GLN A 26 11.21 -6.79 -20.05
CA GLN A 26 12.55 -7.00 -19.48
C GLN A 26 13.48 -7.50 -20.61
N SER A 27 14.55 -6.78 -20.86
CA SER A 27 15.53 -7.12 -21.88
C SER A 27 16.46 -8.18 -21.32
N VAL A 28 16.43 -9.37 -21.93
CA VAL A 28 17.28 -10.49 -21.54
C VAL A 28 18.22 -10.78 -22.69
N ILE A 29 19.50 -10.50 -22.49
CA ILE A 29 20.54 -10.74 -23.50
C ILE A 29 21.38 -11.93 -23.03
N PRO A 30 21.24 -13.12 -23.65
CA PRO A 30 22.09 -14.27 -23.34
C PRO A 30 23.57 -13.91 -23.49
N GLN A 31 24.40 -14.39 -22.57
CA GLN A 31 25.85 -14.20 -22.65
C GLN A 31 26.52 -15.55 -22.96
N LYS A 32 26.85 -16.31 -21.92
CA LYS A 32 27.55 -17.59 -22.03
C LYS A 32 26.88 -18.64 -21.17
N THR A 33 27.05 -19.89 -21.56
CA THR A 33 26.75 -21.04 -20.73
C THR A 33 28.03 -21.84 -20.54
N GLU A 34 28.43 -22.09 -19.30
CA GLU A 34 29.71 -22.72 -18.97
C GLU A 34 29.57 -23.78 -17.86
N ASN A 35 30.57 -24.66 -17.76
CA ASN A 35 30.66 -25.64 -16.68
C ASN A 35 31.17 -24.96 -15.40
N TRP A 36 30.42 -25.10 -14.31
CA TRP A 36 30.76 -24.60 -12.98
C TRP A 36 30.58 -25.74 -11.99
N HIS A 37 31.69 -26.24 -11.43
CA HIS A 37 31.71 -27.38 -10.48
C HIS A 37 30.90 -28.62 -10.93
N GLY A 38 30.87 -28.90 -12.24
CA GLY A 38 30.11 -30.04 -12.80
C GLY A 38 28.64 -29.75 -13.10
N PHE A 39 28.22 -28.49 -13.00
CA PHE A 39 26.88 -28.00 -13.32
C PHE A 39 26.91 -26.95 -14.45
N GLN A 40 25.76 -26.68 -15.03
CA GLN A 40 25.61 -25.70 -16.10
C GLN A 40 25.27 -24.32 -15.52
N LYS A 41 26.20 -23.36 -15.62
CA LYS A 41 25.97 -21.95 -15.29
C LYS A 41 25.54 -21.18 -16.53
N VAL A 42 24.38 -20.55 -16.49
CA VAL A 42 23.81 -19.73 -17.57
C VAL A 42 23.91 -18.25 -17.19
N SER A 43 24.71 -17.49 -17.92
CA SER A 43 24.91 -16.06 -17.73
C SER A 43 24.16 -15.23 -18.78
N PHE A 44 23.62 -14.10 -18.37
CA PHE A 44 22.86 -13.17 -19.21
C PHE A 44 22.94 -11.74 -18.65
N LEU A 45 22.48 -10.77 -19.44
CA LEU A 45 22.20 -9.42 -18.95
C LEU A 45 20.68 -9.29 -18.78
N LEU A 46 20.23 -8.87 -17.60
CA LEU A 46 18.85 -8.47 -17.33
C LEU A 46 18.79 -6.94 -17.26
N ASP A 47 18.17 -6.31 -18.26
CA ASP A 47 18.13 -4.85 -18.40
C ASP A 47 19.52 -4.22 -18.27
N GLY A 48 20.50 -4.87 -18.94
CA GLY A 48 21.91 -4.48 -18.91
C GLY A 48 22.67 -4.87 -17.63
N THR A 49 22.01 -5.45 -16.63
CA THR A 49 22.65 -5.88 -15.37
C THR A 49 23.11 -7.33 -15.48
N PRO A 50 24.41 -7.64 -15.27
CA PRO A 50 24.89 -9.02 -15.30
C PRO A 50 24.20 -9.89 -14.27
N ALA A 51 23.72 -11.05 -14.71
CA ALA A 51 23.06 -12.03 -13.87
C ALA A 51 23.40 -13.44 -14.35
N HIS A 52 23.23 -14.42 -13.46
CA HIS A 52 23.35 -15.82 -13.82
C HIS A 52 22.51 -16.71 -12.91
N TYR A 53 22.23 -17.92 -13.40
CA TYR A 53 21.78 -19.03 -12.56
C TYR A 53 22.55 -20.31 -12.92
N VAL A 54 22.71 -21.20 -11.95
CA VAL A 54 23.28 -22.54 -12.11
C VAL A 54 22.17 -23.56 -12.04
N LYS A 55 22.16 -24.49 -12.98
CA LYS A 55 21.14 -25.54 -13.10
C LYS A 55 21.57 -26.80 -12.38
N PRO A 56 20.67 -27.43 -11.59
CA PRO A 56 20.90 -28.78 -11.12
C PRO A 56 20.83 -29.76 -12.30
N ASN A 57 21.60 -30.85 -12.23
CA ASN A 57 21.55 -31.91 -13.24
C ASN A 57 20.20 -32.64 -13.23
N LYS A 58 19.54 -32.70 -12.06
CA LYS A 58 18.19 -33.24 -11.87
C LYS A 58 17.37 -32.26 -11.02
N PRO A 59 16.62 -31.34 -11.64
CA PRO A 59 15.78 -30.39 -10.92
C PRO A 59 14.73 -31.07 -10.02
N MET A 60 14.52 -30.53 -8.82
CA MET A 60 13.47 -30.97 -7.89
C MET A 60 12.10 -30.37 -8.31
N PRO A 61 10.96 -31.05 -8.04
CA PRO A 61 9.64 -30.49 -8.32
C PRO A 61 9.45 -29.07 -7.76
N GLY A 62 8.92 -28.18 -8.60
CA GLY A 62 8.69 -26.77 -8.24
C GLY A 62 9.91 -25.85 -8.37
N ASN A 63 11.07 -26.36 -8.80
CA ASN A 63 12.31 -25.58 -9.02
C ASN A 63 12.69 -24.68 -7.84
N PRO A 64 12.89 -25.24 -6.62
CA PRO A 64 13.37 -24.46 -5.50
C PRO A 64 14.76 -23.87 -5.82
N TRP A 65 15.07 -22.74 -5.19
CA TRP A 65 16.27 -21.99 -5.53
C TRP A 65 16.79 -21.16 -4.36
N ILE A 66 18.11 -20.96 -4.37
CA ILE A 66 18.83 -20.09 -3.46
C ILE A 66 19.39 -18.90 -4.25
N TRP A 67 19.33 -17.71 -3.66
CA TRP A 67 19.77 -16.47 -4.28
C TRP A 67 20.86 -15.80 -3.44
N ARG A 68 22.07 -15.78 -4.00
CA ARG A 68 23.26 -15.20 -3.38
C ARG A 68 23.33 -13.68 -3.57
N ALA A 69 23.83 -12.98 -2.56
CA ALA A 69 24.20 -11.57 -2.61
C ALA A 69 25.72 -11.36 -2.55
N TYR A 70 26.23 -10.44 -3.37
CA TYR A 70 27.58 -9.84 -3.36
C TYR A 70 28.79 -10.76 -3.60
N PHE A 71 28.92 -11.90 -2.92
CA PHE A 71 30.08 -12.81 -3.04
C PHE A 71 29.66 -14.18 -3.62
N PRO A 72 29.28 -14.26 -4.91
CA PRO A 72 28.69 -15.47 -5.48
C PRO A 72 29.64 -16.68 -5.52
N ASP A 73 30.96 -16.47 -5.49
CA ASP A 73 31.96 -17.54 -5.59
C ASP A 73 32.66 -17.84 -4.22
N TRP A 74 32.18 -17.28 -3.11
CA TRP A 74 32.70 -17.57 -1.76
C TRP A 74 31.90 -18.71 -1.11
N HIS A 75 32.57 -19.67 -0.47
CA HIS A 75 31.98 -20.84 0.22
C HIS A 75 30.89 -21.58 -0.59
N VAL A 76 31.25 -22.05 -1.78
CA VAL A 76 30.33 -22.66 -2.76
C VAL A 76 30.00 -24.14 -2.48
N GLU A 77 30.47 -24.69 -1.36
CA GLU A 77 30.23 -26.08 -0.97
C GLU A 77 28.74 -26.35 -0.73
N MET A 78 28.04 -25.44 -0.03
CA MET A 78 26.59 -25.55 0.20
C MET A 78 25.81 -25.50 -1.12
N ASP A 79 26.18 -24.59 -2.03
CA ASP A 79 25.57 -24.49 -3.37
C ASP A 79 25.68 -25.79 -4.14
N SER A 80 26.87 -26.41 -4.12
CA SER A 80 27.12 -27.68 -4.80
C SER A 80 26.22 -28.79 -4.24
N ILE A 81 26.04 -28.85 -2.92
CA ILE A 81 25.13 -29.80 -2.27
C ILE A 81 23.68 -29.54 -2.68
N LEU A 82 23.24 -28.29 -2.66
CA LEU A 82 21.88 -27.89 -3.07
C LEU A 82 21.62 -28.21 -4.55
N LEU A 83 22.59 -27.99 -5.44
CA LEU A 83 22.50 -28.35 -6.87
C LEU A 83 22.40 -29.88 -7.07
N VAL A 84 23.13 -30.68 -6.30
CA VAL A 84 22.96 -32.15 -6.29
C VAL A 84 21.54 -32.53 -5.85
N ARG A 85 20.97 -31.81 -4.88
CA ARG A 85 19.60 -32.02 -4.36
C ARG A 85 18.50 -31.46 -5.28
N GLY A 86 18.86 -30.80 -6.38
CA GLY A 86 17.89 -30.32 -7.37
C GLY A 86 17.46 -28.87 -7.22
N PHE A 87 18.16 -28.06 -6.42
CA PHE A 87 17.96 -26.61 -6.34
C PHE A 87 18.66 -25.88 -7.48
N HIS A 88 18.15 -24.71 -7.85
CA HIS A 88 18.90 -23.74 -8.66
C HIS A 88 19.65 -22.76 -7.74
N VAL A 89 20.80 -22.26 -8.21
CA VAL A 89 21.55 -21.19 -7.54
C VAL A 89 21.50 -19.96 -8.44
N ALA A 90 21.18 -18.79 -7.91
CA ALA A 90 21.00 -17.58 -8.71
C ALA A 90 21.73 -16.37 -8.10
N TYR A 91 22.13 -15.44 -8.97
CA TYR A 91 22.78 -14.20 -8.58
C TYR A 91 22.55 -13.11 -9.65
N ILE A 92 22.39 -11.87 -9.18
CA ILE A 92 22.40 -10.65 -10.00
C ILE A 92 23.41 -9.66 -9.43
N ASN A 93 24.22 -9.08 -10.30
CA ASN A 93 25.25 -8.13 -9.90
C ASN A 93 24.65 -6.74 -9.64
N THR A 94 24.33 -6.50 -8.38
CA THR A 94 24.02 -5.17 -7.85
C THR A 94 25.08 -4.73 -6.85
N ASP A 95 26.32 -5.18 -7.02
CA ASP A 95 27.38 -4.95 -6.06
C ASP A 95 27.67 -3.45 -5.90
N ASN A 96 28.22 -3.11 -4.74
CA ASN A 96 28.54 -1.74 -4.31
C ASN A 96 27.35 -0.80 -4.24
N ARG A 97 26.13 -1.34 -4.22
CA ARG A 97 24.90 -0.57 -3.99
C ARG A 97 24.38 -0.64 -2.56
N TYR A 98 25.02 -1.44 -1.70
CA TYR A 98 24.76 -1.52 -0.26
C TYR A 98 23.29 -1.79 0.13
N GLY A 99 22.52 -2.42 -0.76
CA GLY A 99 21.09 -2.65 -0.54
C GLY A 99 20.20 -1.44 -0.79
N ASP A 100 20.67 -0.39 -1.46
CA ASP A 100 19.87 0.81 -1.72
C ASP A 100 18.54 0.51 -2.45
N PRO A 101 17.54 1.39 -2.36
CA PRO A 101 16.24 1.15 -2.96
C PRO A 101 16.28 0.83 -4.46
N GLN A 102 17.21 1.42 -5.23
CA GLN A 102 17.31 1.12 -6.65
C GLN A 102 17.89 -0.28 -6.92
N ALA A 103 18.82 -0.77 -6.08
CA ALA A 103 19.23 -2.17 -6.12
C ALA A 103 18.05 -3.12 -5.85
N MET A 104 17.19 -2.78 -4.89
CA MET A 104 16.02 -3.60 -4.54
C MET A 104 14.98 -3.68 -5.67
N LEU A 105 14.85 -2.64 -6.50
CA LEU A 105 14.02 -2.69 -7.71
C LEU A 105 14.59 -3.67 -8.74
N LYS A 106 15.92 -3.68 -8.95
CA LYS A 106 16.58 -4.66 -9.82
C LYS A 106 16.42 -6.09 -9.30
N TRP A 107 16.43 -6.26 -7.98
CA TRP A 107 16.12 -7.54 -7.34
C TRP A 107 14.66 -7.95 -7.61
N ASP A 108 13.69 -7.06 -7.47
CA ASP A 108 12.31 -7.34 -7.85
C ASP A 108 12.18 -7.78 -9.32
N ASP A 109 12.91 -7.13 -10.24
CA ASP A 109 12.93 -7.50 -11.66
C ASP A 109 13.55 -8.88 -11.90
N PHE A 110 14.66 -9.19 -11.24
CA PHE A 110 15.32 -10.50 -11.33
C PHE A 110 14.44 -11.62 -10.76
N TYR A 111 13.84 -11.41 -9.59
CA TYR A 111 12.88 -12.34 -9.01
C TYR A 111 11.72 -12.61 -9.98
N ASN A 112 11.16 -11.56 -10.60
CA ASN A 112 10.07 -11.71 -11.55
C ASN A 112 10.51 -12.51 -12.78
N TYR A 113 11.70 -12.25 -13.34
CA TYR A 113 12.24 -13.02 -14.46
C TYR A 113 12.37 -14.51 -14.10
N LEU A 114 13.02 -14.84 -12.98
CA LEU A 114 13.23 -16.23 -12.58
C LEU A 114 11.92 -16.97 -12.30
N THR A 115 10.98 -16.33 -11.59
CA THR A 115 9.72 -17.01 -11.20
C THR A 115 8.69 -17.05 -12.32
N LYS A 116 8.61 -16.03 -13.19
CA LYS A 116 7.60 -15.96 -14.26
C LYS A 116 8.08 -16.52 -15.59
N ASN A 117 9.35 -16.35 -15.94
CA ASN A 117 9.88 -16.80 -17.23
C ASN A 117 10.63 -18.14 -17.13
N LEU A 118 11.25 -18.45 -15.99
CA LEU A 118 11.98 -19.71 -15.78
C LEU A 118 11.27 -20.67 -14.81
N SER A 119 10.08 -20.29 -14.31
CA SER A 119 9.26 -21.12 -13.43
C SER A 119 10.00 -21.59 -12.16
N PHE A 120 10.87 -20.75 -11.61
CA PHE A 120 11.47 -20.97 -10.29
C PHE A 120 10.41 -20.84 -9.18
N ALA A 121 10.66 -21.47 -8.04
CA ALA A 121 9.74 -21.46 -6.91
C ALA A 121 9.34 -20.02 -6.49
N PRO A 122 8.08 -19.78 -6.09
CA PRO A 122 7.60 -18.45 -5.68
C PRO A 122 8.12 -18.02 -4.31
N LYS A 123 8.74 -18.92 -3.53
CA LYS A 123 9.47 -18.57 -2.32
C LYS A 123 10.94 -18.90 -2.51
N VAL A 124 11.82 -17.93 -2.25
CA VAL A 124 13.26 -18.04 -2.44
C VAL A 124 14.01 -18.14 -1.11
N ALA A 125 15.04 -18.98 -1.08
CA ALA A 125 16.04 -18.95 -0.01
C ALA A 125 17.06 -17.84 -0.32
N LEU A 126 17.28 -16.93 0.62
CA LEU A 126 18.25 -15.84 0.43
C LEU A 126 19.55 -16.16 1.14
N GLU A 127 20.67 -15.86 0.47
CA GLU A 127 22.02 -16.01 1.03
C GLU A 127 22.80 -14.70 0.99
N GLY A 128 23.25 -14.26 2.17
CA GLY A 128 24.03 -13.04 2.32
C GLY A 128 25.35 -13.29 3.04
N ILE A 129 26.48 -13.05 2.37
CA ILE A 129 27.81 -13.13 2.97
C ILE A 129 28.34 -11.73 3.23
N SER A 130 28.83 -11.47 4.43
CA SER A 130 29.38 -10.18 4.84
C SER A 130 28.39 -9.05 4.52
N ARG A 131 28.80 -8.04 3.75
CA ARG A 131 27.92 -6.95 3.29
C ARG A 131 26.73 -7.39 2.42
N GLY A 132 26.69 -8.64 1.97
CA GLY A 132 25.51 -9.28 1.39
C GLY A 132 24.28 -9.27 2.32
N GLY A 133 24.50 -9.24 3.64
CA GLY A 133 23.45 -9.07 4.65
C GLY A 133 22.59 -7.83 4.43
N LEU A 134 23.19 -6.72 3.97
CA LEU A 134 22.50 -5.48 3.63
C LEU A 134 21.50 -5.65 2.48
N TYR A 135 21.69 -6.60 1.57
CA TYR A 135 20.81 -6.81 0.42
C TYR A 135 19.67 -7.76 0.78
N VAL A 136 20.01 -8.93 1.33
CA VAL A 136 19.03 -10.00 1.55
C VAL A 136 17.94 -9.59 2.53
N TYR A 137 18.30 -8.93 3.64
CA TYR A 137 17.30 -8.46 4.60
C TYR A 137 16.50 -7.27 4.09
N THR A 138 17.15 -6.36 3.35
CA THR A 138 16.47 -5.19 2.79
C THR A 138 15.44 -5.59 1.73
N TRP A 139 15.72 -6.63 0.95
CA TRP A 139 14.76 -7.21 0.01
C TRP A 139 13.68 -8.02 0.74
N ALA A 140 14.08 -8.85 1.72
CA ALA A 140 13.14 -9.68 2.49
C ALA A 140 12.09 -8.85 3.25
N LYS A 141 12.48 -7.74 3.89
CA LYS A 141 11.53 -6.82 4.57
C LYS A 141 10.50 -6.22 3.61
N ARG A 142 10.86 -6.04 2.34
CA ARG A 142 10.00 -5.49 1.28
C ARG A 142 9.14 -6.56 0.59
N ASN A 143 9.44 -7.84 0.81
CA ASN A 143 8.86 -8.96 0.10
C ASN A 143 8.75 -10.23 0.98
N PRO A 144 8.27 -10.16 2.24
CA PRO A 144 8.37 -11.27 3.19
C PRO A 144 7.57 -12.50 2.74
N GLU A 145 6.47 -12.33 2.01
CA GLU A 145 5.69 -13.43 1.45
C GLU A 145 6.46 -14.28 0.41
N LYS A 146 7.55 -13.74 -0.15
CA LYS A 146 8.37 -14.36 -1.22
C LYS A 146 9.62 -15.04 -0.67
N VAL A 147 9.83 -15.06 0.64
CA VAL A 147 11.05 -15.62 1.25
C VAL A 147 10.72 -16.94 1.95
N SER A 148 11.50 -17.98 1.66
CA SER A 148 11.39 -19.26 2.36
C SER A 148 12.25 -19.31 3.61
N CYS A 149 13.48 -18.80 3.53
CA CYS A 149 14.44 -18.70 4.63
C CYS A 149 15.57 -17.73 4.27
N ILE A 150 16.34 -17.32 5.27
CA ILE A 150 17.55 -16.50 5.09
C ILE A 150 18.74 -17.21 5.74
N TYR A 151 19.79 -17.45 4.98
CA TYR A 151 21.09 -17.91 5.46
C TYR A 151 22.12 -16.79 5.30
N THR A 152 22.99 -16.59 6.29
CA THR A 152 24.03 -15.56 6.19
C THR A 152 25.32 -15.97 6.85
N GLU A 153 26.44 -15.44 6.35
CA GLU A 153 27.77 -15.62 6.91
C GLU A 153 28.41 -14.28 7.23
N THR A 154 28.95 -14.10 8.45
CA THR A 154 29.55 -12.85 8.95
C THR A 154 28.82 -11.55 8.55
N PRO A 155 27.48 -11.51 8.63
CA PRO A 155 26.71 -10.50 7.93
C PRO A 155 26.87 -9.10 8.51
N VAL A 156 26.84 -8.12 7.62
CA VAL A 156 26.59 -6.72 7.98
C VAL A 156 25.09 -6.45 7.87
N TYR A 157 24.53 -5.90 8.94
CA TYR A 157 23.11 -5.54 9.06
C TYR A 157 22.89 -4.08 9.40
N ASP A 158 23.91 -3.35 9.80
CA ASP A 158 23.84 -1.91 10.01
C ASP A 158 25.01 -1.23 9.31
N PHE A 159 24.70 -0.41 8.30
CA PHE A 159 25.76 0.28 7.59
C PHE A 159 26.49 1.32 8.46
N LYS A 160 25.91 1.71 9.60
CA LYS A 160 26.53 2.60 10.58
C LYS A 160 27.65 1.88 11.35
N SER A 161 27.51 0.56 11.56
CA SER A 161 28.61 -0.30 12.02
C SER A 161 29.62 -0.44 10.88
N TRP A 162 29.31 -1.15 9.81
CA TRP A 162 30.21 -1.25 8.65
C TRP A 162 29.46 -0.78 7.40
N PRO A 163 29.95 0.19 6.60
CA PRO A 163 31.29 0.75 6.62
C PRO A 163 31.47 1.99 7.53
N GLY A 164 30.41 2.48 8.19
CA GLY A 164 30.41 3.77 8.89
C GLY A 164 31.33 3.90 10.11
N GLY A 165 31.69 2.77 10.75
CA GLY A 165 32.59 2.71 11.89
C GLY A 165 32.12 3.49 13.11
N ARG A 166 30.80 3.52 13.35
CA ARG A 166 30.19 4.20 14.51
C ARG A 166 30.08 3.31 15.76
N GLY A 167 30.75 2.16 15.73
CA GLY A 167 30.91 1.24 16.85
C GLY A 167 32.37 0.79 16.99
N LYS A 168 32.57 -0.50 17.20
CA LYS A 168 33.84 -1.23 17.33
C LYS A 168 34.45 -1.56 15.99
N SER A 169 33.64 -1.72 14.94
CA SER A 169 34.12 -1.87 13.58
C SER A 169 34.92 -0.63 13.15
N LYS A 170 35.99 -0.85 12.40
CA LYS A 170 36.79 0.26 11.85
C LYS A 170 36.05 0.90 10.68
N ARG A 171 35.96 2.23 10.68
CA ARG A 171 35.43 3.02 9.55
C ARG A 171 36.21 2.71 8.27
N GLN A 172 35.47 2.43 7.20
CA GLN A 172 36.02 2.22 5.86
C GLN A 172 35.69 3.44 5.01
N GLU A 173 36.59 4.43 4.98
CA GLU A 173 36.31 5.74 4.36
C GLU A 173 35.88 5.63 2.90
N LYS A 174 36.49 4.72 2.13
CA LYS A 174 36.17 4.54 0.72
C LYS A 174 34.73 4.03 0.55
N GLU A 175 34.39 2.95 1.24
CA GLU A 175 33.07 2.33 1.19
C GLU A 175 31.99 3.22 1.81
N TRP A 176 32.31 3.96 2.87
CA TRP A 176 31.40 4.94 3.48
C TRP A 176 31.06 6.07 2.51
N ASN A 177 32.06 6.68 1.87
CA ASN A 177 31.83 7.72 0.88
C ASN A 177 31.02 7.20 -0.32
N GLN A 178 31.29 5.97 -0.77
CA GLN A 178 30.51 5.34 -1.84
C GLN A 178 29.05 5.10 -1.41
N LEU A 179 28.82 4.66 -0.17
CA LEU A 179 27.47 4.45 0.36
C LEU A 179 26.69 5.77 0.38
N LEU A 180 27.30 6.85 0.87
CA LEU A 180 26.67 8.18 0.86
C LEU A 180 26.29 8.62 -0.56
N GLU A 181 27.17 8.43 -1.53
CA GLU A 181 26.91 8.75 -2.94
C GLU A 181 25.75 7.90 -3.51
N VAL A 182 25.75 6.59 -3.27
CA VAL A 182 24.73 5.67 -3.78
C VAL A 182 23.35 5.98 -3.22
N TYR A 183 23.26 6.25 -1.92
CA TYR A 183 21.99 6.62 -1.28
C TYR A 183 21.60 8.08 -1.54
N GLY A 184 22.54 8.92 -1.99
CA GLY A 184 22.34 10.37 -2.09
C GLY A 184 22.20 11.05 -0.73
N PHE A 185 22.86 10.50 0.30
CA PHE A 185 22.78 10.97 1.68
C PHE A 185 23.94 11.92 2.04
N THR A 186 23.65 12.88 2.91
CA THR A 186 24.69 13.47 3.78
C THR A 186 25.05 12.50 4.89
N GLU A 187 26.17 12.74 5.57
CA GLU A 187 26.56 11.89 6.70
C GLU A 187 25.50 11.92 7.82
N GLU A 188 24.92 13.08 8.13
CA GLU A 188 23.84 13.19 9.10
C GLU A 188 22.61 12.36 8.70
N GLN A 189 22.23 12.40 7.41
CA GLN A 189 21.11 11.62 6.89
C GLN A 189 21.38 10.11 6.99
N ALA A 190 22.59 9.65 6.67
CA ALA A 190 22.95 8.24 6.81
C ALA A 190 22.93 7.79 8.28
N LEU A 191 23.41 8.62 9.21
CA LEU A 191 23.35 8.31 10.63
C LEU A 191 21.92 8.31 11.19
N ALA A 192 21.04 9.14 10.63
CA ALA A 192 19.62 9.20 10.98
C ALA A 192 18.77 8.12 10.29
N TYR A 193 19.29 7.43 9.26
CA TYR A 193 18.55 6.42 8.50
C TYR A 193 18.10 5.27 9.41
N ASP A 194 16.81 4.96 9.37
CA ASP A 194 16.14 4.03 10.30
C ASP A 194 15.58 2.78 9.60
N ASP A 195 16.02 2.49 8.38
CA ASP A 195 15.61 1.29 7.64
C ASP A 195 16.78 0.36 7.30
N ASN A 196 17.82 0.30 8.14
CA ASN A 196 18.84 -0.74 8.02
C ASN A 196 18.22 -2.13 8.22
N PRO A 197 18.85 -3.23 7.78
CA PRO A 197 18.38 -4.59 8.08
C PRO A 197 17.97 -4.87 9.53
N ILE A 198 18.64 -4.25 10.50
CA ILE A 198 18.28 -4.37 11.93
C ILE A 198 16.99 -3.66 12.34
N ASP A 199 16.44 -2.80 11.49
CA ASP A 199 15.29 -1.94 11.77
C ASP A 199 14.02 -2.44 11.04
N HIS A 200 12.84 -2.09 11.58
CA HIS A 200 11.51 -2.38 11.00
C HIS A 200 11.27 -3.84 10.60
N LEU A 201 11.58 -4.76 11.52
CA LEU A 201 11.53 -6.20 11.31
C LEU A 201 10.11 -6.81 11.49
N GLU A 202 9.11 -6.02 11.92
CA GLU A 202 7.77 -6.49 12.29
C GLU A 202 7.08 -7.22 11.13
N GLY A 203 7.19 -6.66 9.92
CA GLY A 203 6.62 -7.26 8.72
C GLY A 203 7.26 -8.61 8.37
N LEU A 204 8.59 -8.71 8.47
CA LEU A 204 9.29 -9.97 8.21
C LEU A 204 9.02 -11.02 9.30
N ALA A 205 8.92 -10.59 10.56
CA ALA A 205 8.66 -11.47 11.69
C ALA A 205 7.21 -11.99 11.68
N ALA A 206 6.26 -11.20 11.20
CA ALA A 206 4.86 -11.60 11.05
C ALA A 206 4.70 -12.77 10.07
N TYR A 207 5.57 -12.89 9.06
CA TYR A 207 5.60 -14.01 8.11
C TYR A 207 6.41 -15.22 8.58
N LYS A 208 6.97 -15.17 9.80
CA LYS A 208 7.74 -16.27 10.41
C LYS A 208 8.88 -16.81 9.54
N VAL A 209 9.55 -15.93 8.80
CA VAL A 209 10.68 -16.32 7.94
C VAL A 209 11.85 -16.82 8.79
N PRO A 210 12.28 -18.09 8.68
CA PRO A 210 13.40 -18.62 9.46
C PRO A 210 14.73 -18.04 8.98
N THR A 211 15.59 -17.68 9.93
CA THR A 211 16.89 -17.09 9.66
C THR A 211 18.02 -17.86 10.37
N LEU A 212 19.13 -18.11 9.68
CA LEU A 212 20.30 -18.83 10.21
C LEU A 212 21.58 -18.02 9.94
N HIS A 213 22.28 -17.63 11.00
CA HIS A 213 23.47 -16.79 10.93
C HIS A 213 24.71 -17.55 11.35
N ILE A 214 25.66 -17.70 10.43
CA ILE A 214 26.98 -18.29 10.68
C ILE A 214 27.96 -17.15 10.96
N ILE A 215 28.57 -17.16 12.15
CA ILE A 215 29.39 -16.03 12.60
C ILE A 215 30.75 -16.46 13.14
N GLY A 216 31.73 -15.56 13.02
CA GLY A 216 32.98 -15.61 13.77
C GLY A 216 32.84 -14.74 15.02
N LEU A 217 33.00 -15.31 16.22
CA LEU A 217 32.85 -14.53 17.47
C LEU A 217 33.91 -13.43 17.66
N LYS A 218 34.98 -13.49 16.87
CA LYS A 218 36.10 -12.54 16.93
C LYS A 218 36.13 -11.58 15.74
N ASP A 219 35.11 -11.61 14.88
CA ASP A 219 35.01 -10.75 13.72
C ASP A 219 35.06 -9.27 14.12
N LYS A 220 36.08 -8.56 13.68
CA LYS A 220 36.25 -7.12 13.92
C LYS A 220 35.71 -6.24 12.79
N LEU A 221 35.44 -6.81 11.61
CA LEU A 221 34.91 -6.06 10.47
C LEU A 221 33.39 -5.92 10.56
N ALA A 222 32.71 -7.02 10.90
CA ALA A 222 31.28 -7.06 11.18
C ALA A 222 31.02 -7.64 12.58
N PRO A 223 31.32 -6.89 13.66
CA PRO A 223 31.18 -7.37 15.03
C PRO A 223 29.77 -7.96 15.28
N PRO A 224 29.65 -9.20 15.78
CA PRO A 224 28.34 -9.83 15.99
C PRO A 224 27.43 -9.08 16.95
N ASP A 225 27.99 -8.38 17.95
CA ASP A 225 27.26 -7.57 18.92
C ASP A 225 26.64 -6.29 18.32
N GLU A 226 27.13 -5.84 17.17
CA GLU A 226 26.58 -4.71 16.41
C GLU A 226 25.64 -5.15 15.29
N ASN A 227 25.73 -6.43 14.88
CA ASN A 227 25.00 -6.96 13.73
C ASN A 227 24.12 -8.14 14.15
N THR A 228 24.66 -9.37 14.14
CA THR A 228 23.88 -10.61 14.29
C THR A 228 23.09 -10.66 15.59
N PHE A 229 23.71 -10.43 16.74
CA PHE A 229 23.02 -10.54 18.04
C PHE A 229 21.94 -9.48 18.20
N LEU A 230 22.16 -8.26 17.69
CA LEU A 230 21.17 -7.20 17.73
C LEU A 230 19.97 -7.53 16.84
N LEU A 231 20.21 -8.01 15.61
CA LEU A 231 19.13 -8.42 14.71
C LEU A 231 18.32 -9.57 15.30
N VAL A 232 19.00 -10.63 15.76
CA VAL A 232 18.37 -11.83 16.31
C VAL A 232 17.52 -11.50 17.54
N ASP A 233 18.02 -10.70 18.48
CA ASP A 233 17.26 -10.26 19.66
C ASP A 233 15.98 -9.52 19.27
N ARG A 234 16.08 -8.54 18.35
CA ARG A 234 14.93 -7.78 17.85
C ARG A 234 13.94 -8.69 17.13
N TYR A 235 14.42 -9.55 16.24
CA TYR A 235 13.59 -10.44 15.43
C TYR A 235 12.83 -11.46 16.28
N GLN A 236 13.50 -12.08 17.26
CA GLN A 236 12.88 -13.05 18.16
C GLN A 236 11.86 -12.40 19.10
N LYS A 237 12.10 -11.17 19.59
CA LYS A 237 11.10 -10.40 20.37
C LYS A 237 9.82 -10.12 19.60
N LEU A 238 9.91 -10.00 18.27
CA LEU A 238 8.77 -9.88 17.35
C LEU A 238 8.16 -11.24 16.98
N GLY A 239 8.71 -12.34 17.51
CA GLY A 239 8.27 -13.71 17.29
C GLY A 239 8.81 -14.36 16.01
N GLY A 240 9.84 -13.80 15.39
CA GLY A 240 10.52 -14.35 14.22
C GLY A 240 11.51 -15.48 14.60
N PRO A 241 11.55 -16.60 13.86
CA PRO A 241 12.50 -17.68 14.13
C PRO A 241 13.92 -17.33 13.65
N ALA A 242 14.89 -17.41 14.55
CA ALA A 242 16.29 -17.12 14.25
C ALA A 242 17.25 -18.06 14.99
N TYR A 243 18.33 -18.43 14.30
CA TYR A 243 19.36 -19.36 14.76
C TYR A 243 20.74 -18.75 14.52
N VAL A 244 21.69 -19.01 15.43
CA VAL A 244 23.08 -18.57 15.31
C VAL A 244 24.00 -19.76 15.51
N TYR A 245 24.97 -19.93 14.62
CA TYR A 245 26.05 -20.90 14.77
C TYR A 245 27.39 -20.19 14.69
N SER A 246 28.27 -20.45 15.66
CA SER A 246 29.59 -19.83 15.73
C SER A 246 30.68 -20.75 15.18
N MET A 247 31.37 -20.30 14.14
CA MET A 247 32.56 -20.98 13.61
C MET A 247 33.74 -20.65 14.52
N SER A 248 34.09 -21.61 15.37
CA SER A 248 35.12 -21.45 16.40
C SER A 248 36.37 -22.30 16.17
N GLN A 249 36.31 -23.27 15.24
CA GLN A 249 37.44 -24.06 14.81
C GLN A 249 38.02 -23.53 13.49
N GLY A 250 39.13 -24.13 13.06
CA GLY A 250 39.79 -23.77 11.79
C GLY A 250 40.56 -22.45 11.83
N THR A 251 41.20 -22.13 10.70
CA THR A 251 42.00 -20.92 10.56
C THR A 251 41.09 -19.70 10.47
N GLN A 252 41.30 -18.75 11.38
CA GLN A 252 40.60 -17.48 11.42
C GLN A 252 41.51 -16.40 10.82
N THR A 253 41.13 -15.83 9.68
CA THR A 253 41.88 -14.76 9.00
C THR A 253 41.05 -13.50 8.87
N LEU A 254 41.64 -12.42 8.33
CA LEU A 254 41.01 -11.11 8.19
C LEU A 254 40.31 -10.66 9.48
N GLU A 255 41.07 -10.64 10.57
CA GLU A 255 40.58 -10.24 11.90
C GLU A 255 39.34 -11.03 12.38
N GLY A 256 39.25 -12.32 12.03
CA GLY A 256 38.15 -13.20 12.42
C GLY A 256 36.93 -13.16 11.50
N HIS A 257 36.97 -12.36 10.42
CA HIS A 257 35.91 -12.28 9.42
C HIS A 257 35.88 -13.48 8.45
N HIS A 258 37.03 -14.13 8.25
CA HIS A 258 37.15 -15.27 7.35
C HIS A 258 37.48 -16.54 8.14
N PHE A 259 36.69 -17.59 7.88
CA PHE A 259 36.85 -18.93 8.45
C PHE A 259 36.32 -19.98 7.48
N PRO A 260 36.79 -21.24 7.55
CA PRO A 260 36.19 -22.33 6.81
C PRO A 260 34.77 -22.63 7.32
N ILE A 261 33.87 -23.01 6.42
CA ILE A 261 32.55 -23.50 6.79
C ILE A 261 32.63 -24.96 7.20
N GLU A 262 32.36 -25.22 8.47
CA GLU A 262 32.15 -26.57 8.98
C GLU A 262 30.76 -27.08 8.53
N HIS A 263 30.67 -28.37 8.20
CA HIS A 263 29.40 -29.06 7.91
C HIS A 263 28.49 -28.34 6.90
N PRO A 264 28.95 -28.03 5.67
CA PRO A 264 28.11 -27.38 4.65
C PRO A 264 26.80 -28.13 4.35
N GLU A 265 26.75 -29.44 4.64
CA GLU A 265 25.53 -30.26 4.57
C GLU A 265 24.43 -29.82 5.54
N TRP A 266 24.76 -29.33 6.74
CA TRP A 266 23.76 -28.86 7.72
C TRP A 266 23.08 -27.59 7.26
N TRP A 267 23.82 -26.70 6.60
CA TRP A 267 23.29 -25.45 6.07
C TRP A 267 22.44 -25.71 4.83
N ALA A 268 22.86 -26.64 3.99
CA ALA A 268 22.03 -27.14 2.89
C ALA A 268 20.74 -27.81 3.41
N ASP A 269 20.78 -28.52 4.54
CA ASP A 269 19.59 -29.11 5.19
C ASP A 269 18.62 -28.03 5.65
N PHE A 270 19.10 -26.97 6.31
CA PHE A 270 18.27 -25.83 6.70
C PHE A 270 17.53 -25.22 5.50
N VAL A 271 18.24 -24.92 4.41
CA VAL A 271 17.64 -24.41 3.17
C VAL A 271 16.63 -25.40 2.59
N THR A 272 17.00 -26.69 2.52
CA THR A 272 16.13 -27.73 1.96
C THR A 272 14.82 -27.85 2.74
N GLN A 273 14.89 -27.88 4.08
CA GLN A 273 13.74 -28.05 4.97
C GLN A 273 12.76 -26.88 4.92
N HIS A 274 13.24 -25.65 4.67
CA HIS A 274 12.40 -24.46 4.65
C HIS A 274 11.93 -24.06 3.25
N SER A 275 12.55 -24.58 2.19
CA SER A 275 12.16 -24.32 0.79
C SER A 275 11.36 -25.46 0.14
N THR A 276 11.17 -26.59 0.83
CA THR A 276 10.51 -27.78 0.26
C THR A 276 9.49 -28.43 1.24
N PRO A 277 8.41 -29.05 0.73
CA PRO A 277 7.95 -29.07 -0.66
C PRO A 277 7.53 -27.66 -1.13
N VAL A 278 7.75 -27.36 -2.41
CA VAL A 278 7.38 -26.06 -2.99
C VAL A 278 5.86 -25.94 -3.06
N THR A 279 5.31 -24.89 -2.46
CA THR A 279 3.89 -24.53 -2.56
C THR A 279 3.71 -23.36 -3.55
N GLN A 280 2.64 -23.42 -4.34
CA GLN A 280 2.26 -22.34 -5.26
C GLN A 280 1.17 -21.50 -4.60
N PRO A 281 1.44 -20.24 -4.23
CA PRO A 281 0.42 -19.39 -3.67
C PRO A 281 -0.56 -18.94 -4.75
N LEU A 282 -1.79 -18.63 -4.35
CA LEU A 282 -2.81 -18.10 -5.23
C LEU A 282 -2.30 -16.82 -5.93
N PRO A 283 -2.51 -16.69 -7.26
CA PRO A 283 -1.95 -15.60 -8.01
C PRO A 283 -2.74 -14.32 -7.77
N LYS A 284 -2.02 -13.22 -7.45
CA LYS A 284 -2.62 -11.89 -7.27
C LYS A 284 -3.38 -11.35 -8.49
N ALA A 285 -3.10 -11.90 -9.67
CA ALA A 285 -3.75 -11.50 -10.91
C ALA A 285 -5.26 -11.73 -10.88
N ASP A 286 -5.73 -12.72 -10.13
CA ASP A 286 -7.14 -13.12 -10.11
C ASP A 286 -8.02 -12.08 -9.39
N TYR A 287 -7.42 -11.28 -8.49
CA TYR A 287 -8.10 -10.28 -7.67
C TYR A 287 -7.88 -8.83 -8.14
N VAL A 288 -7.18 -8.64 -9.26
CA VAL A 288 -6.78 -7.32 -9.78
C VAL A 288 -7.32 -7.12 -11.19
N GLN A 289 -8.16 -6.10 -11.34
CA GLN A 289 -8.69 -5.68 -12.63
C GLN A 289 -8.00 -4.39 -13.07
N LEU A 290 -7.14 -4.44 -14.09
CA LEU A 290 -6.39 -3.25 -14.53
C LEU A 290 -7.24 -2.22 -15.27
N ARG A 291 -8.22 -2.66 -16.08
CA ARG A 291 -9.00 -1.81 -16.99
C ARG A 291 -8.09 -0.85 -17.79
N ALA A 292 -8.33 0.46 -17.74
CA ALA A 292 -7.49 1.45 -18.43
C ALA A 292 -6.10 1.64 -17.78
N GLY A 293 -5.85 1.06 -16.61
CA GLY A 293 -4.59 1.21 -15.86
C GLY A 293 -4.44 2.60 -15.23
N LEU A 294 -3.19 3.07 -15.15
CA LEU A 294 -2.83 4.35 -14.53
C LEU A 294 -1.99 5.26 -15.47
N PRO A 295 -2.39 5.46 -16.73
CA PRO A 295 -1.56 6.14 -17.72
C PRO A 295 -1.31 7.61 -17.38
N ASN A 296 -2.28 8.31 -16.78
CA ASN A 296 -2.14 9.72 -16.46
C ASN A 296 -1.23 9.91 -15.24
N PHE A 297 -1.33 9.03 -14.24
CA PHE A 297 -0.43 9.05 -13.09
C PHE A 297 1.03 8.85 -13.52
N PHE A 298 1.33 7.85 -14.36
CA PHE A 298 2.70 7.65 -14.82
C PHE A 298 3.20 8.72 -15.78
N GLN A 299 2.30 9.36 -16.52
CA GLN A 299 2.64 10.58 -17.26
C GLN A 299 2.97 11.74 -16.31
N ALA A 300 2.21 11.93 -15.23
CA ALA A 300 2.51 12.92 -14.21
C ALA A 300 3.88 12.67 -13.55
N ILE A 301 4.22 11.40 -13.28
CA ILE A 301 5.56 11.00 -12.80
C ILE A 301 6.67 11.42 -13.77
N GLN A 302 6.46 11.30 -15.09
CA GLN A 302 7.46 11.71 -16.09
C GLN A 302 7.57 13.23 -16.27
N GLN A 303 6.48 13.97 -16.08
CA GLN A 303 6.39 15.39 -16.46
C GLN A 303 6.47 16.36 -15.28
N LYS A 304 6.07 15.93 -14.08
CA LYS A 304 5.97 16.80 -12.91
C LYS A 304 7.11 16.53 -11.95
N LYS A 305 7.62 17.60 -11.32
CA LYS A 305 8.53 17.48 -10.19
C LYS A 305 7.78 17.05 -8.92
N GLU A 306 6.60 17.61 -8.68
CA GLU A 306 5.74 17.29 -7.54
C GLU A 306 4.55 16.44 -8.01
N VAL A 307 4.31 15.33 -7.31
CA VAL A 307 3.19 14.41 -7.57
C VAL A 307 2.39 14.22 -6.29
N ILE A 308 1.07 14.38 -6.39
CA ILE A 308 0.19 14.31 -5.22
C ILE A 308 -0.60 13.00 -5.24
N VAL A 309 -0.54 12.23 -4.16
CA VAL A 309 -1.27 10.97 -4.00
C VAL A 309 -2.20 11.07 -2.81
N ALA A 310 -3.47 10.74 -2.98
CA ALA A 310 -4.47 10.77 -1.91
C ALA A 310 -4.96 9.37 -1.55
N TYR A 311 -5.22 9.16 -0.27
CA TYR A 311 -5.77 7.93 0.29
C TYR A 311 -7.07 8.26 1.02
N LEU A 312 -8.21 7.94 0.41
CA LEU A 312 -9.54 8.18 0.96
C LEU A 312 -10.14 6.86 1.45
N GLY A 313 -10.38 6.75 2.75
CA GLY A 313 -10.96 5.53 3.33
C GLY A 313 -11.34 5.63 4.79
N GLY A 314 -11.67 4.48 5.36
CA GLY A 314 -12.03 4.31 6.76
C GLY A 314 -10.83 4.14 7.71
N SER A 315 -11.05 3.35 8.78
CA SER A 315 -10.05 3.11 9.84
C SER A 315 -8.81 2.34 9.35
N ILE A 316 -8.99 1.37 8.45
CA ILE A 316 -7.85 0.61 7.89
C ILE A 316 -6.92 1.52 7.07
N THR A 317 -7.47 2.52 6.37
CA THR A 317 -6.70 3.54 5.63
C THR A 317 -6.08 4.62 6.55
N HIS A 318 -6.69 4.84 7.71
CA HIS A 318 -6.17 5.75 8.74
C HIS A 318 -4.93 5.18 9.43
N ASN A 319 -4.99 3.91 9.82
CA ASN A 319 -3.95 3.22 10.57
C ASN A 319 -2.64 3.07 9.76
N THR A 320 -1.53 2.95 10.48
CA THR A 320 -0.23 2.61 9.88
C THR A 320 -0.28 1.23 9.22
N GLY A 321 0.33 1.09 8.04
CA GLY A 321 0.39 -0.20 7.34
C GLY A 321 0.56 -0.06 5.84
N TRP A 322 -0.37 -0.63 5.07
CA TRP A 322 -0.28 -0.72 3.60
C TRP A 322 -0.01 0.63 2.94
N ARG A 323 -0.67 1.70 3.42
CA ARG A 323 -0.59 3.05 2.86
C ARG A 323 0.82 3.60 2.96
N ASP A 324 1.45 3.45 4.11
CA ASP A 324 2.81 3.96 4.34
C ASP A 324 3.83 3.17 3.53
N LYS A 325 3.60 1.86 3.34
CA LYS A 325 4.42 1.03 2.43
C LYS A 325 4.25 1.44 0.96
N VAL A 326 3.04 1.76 0.51
CA VAL A 326 2.82 2.33 -0.84
C VAL A 326 3.52 3.66 -1.00
N SER A 327 3.40 4.57 -0.03
CA SER A 327 4.07 5.89 -0.05
C SER A 327 5.59 5.73 -0.13
N LYS A 328 6.16 4.85 0.70
CA LYS A 328 7.59 4.54 0.67
C LYS A 328 8.01 3.96 -0.67
N TYR A 329 7.26 3.00 -1.20
CA TYR A 329 7.52 2.37 -2.49
C TYR A 329 7.52 3.39 -3.65
N LEU A 330 6.56 4.31 -3.68
CA LEU A 330 6.50 5.34 -4.73
C LEU A 330 7.69 6.30 -4.67
N THR A 331 8.05 6.76 -3.47
CA THR A 331 9.23 7.61 -3.25
C THR A 331 10.52 6.90 -3.65
N GLU A 332 10.67 5.63 -3.24
CA GLU A 332 11.84 4.80 -3.56
C GLU A 332 11.94 4.51 -5.07
N ARG A 333 10.81 4.24 -5.73
CA ARG A 333 10.76 3.92 -7.17
C ARG A 333 11.01 5.13 -8.06
N PHE A 334 10.55 6.29 -7.64
CA PHE A 334 10.62 7.52 -8.44
C PHE A 334 11.34 8.64 -7.66
N PRO A 335 12.64 8.49 -7.36
CA PRO A 335 13.39 9.39 -6.47
C PRO A 335 13.61 10.79 -7.06
N LYS A 336 13.32 11.00 -8.35
CA LYS A 336 13.37 12.31 -9.01
C LYS A 336 12.12 13.16 -8.73
N ASN A 337 11.04 12.53 -8.25
CA ASN A 337 9.80 13.19 -7.91
C ASN A 337 9.75 13.46 -6.40
N THR A 338 9.18 14.60 -6.03
CA THR A 338 8.75 14.87 -4.66
C THR A 338 7.29 14.47 -4.52
N PHE A 339 6.97 13.67 -3.51
CA PHE A 339 5.61 13.21 -3.27
C PHE A 339 4.96 13.96 -2.11
N THR A 340 3.73 14.41 -2.33
CA THR A 340 2.82 14.87 -1.27
C THR A 340 1.74 13.82 -1.08
N PHE A 341 1.67 13.24 0.13
CA PHE A 341 0.70 12.20 0.47
C PHE A 341 -0.44 12.77 1.30
N ILE A 342 -1.64 12.82 0.73
CA ILE A 342 -2.86 13.25 1.43
C ILE A 342 -3.48 12.04 2.13
N THR A 343 -3.37 12.02 3.45
CA THR A 343 -3.90 10.96 4.32
C THR A 343 -5.33 11.29 4.77
N ALA A 344 -6.30 10.96 3.93
CA ALA A 344 -7.72 11.24 4.18
C ALA A 344 -8.48 10.02 4.74
N GLY A 345 -7.82 9.20 5.57
CA GLY A 345 -8.44 8.10 6.31
C GLY A 345 -9.11 8.60 7.59
N ILE A 346 -10.42 8.37 7.76
CA ILE A 346 -11.14 8.70 9.00
C ILE A 346 -11.87 7.45 9.51
N PRO A 347 -11.62 7.00 10.76
CA PRO A 347 -12.24 5.80 11.29
C PRO A 347 -13.77 5.79 11.17
N SER A 348 -14.31 4.64 10.78
CA SER A 348 -15.76 4.34 10.68
C SER A 348 -16.50 4.98 9.51
N LEU A 349 -15.82 5.75 8.65
CA LEU A 349 -16.45 6.40 7.50
C LEU A 349 -16.44 5.50 6.25
N GLY A 350 -17.59 5.43 5.57
CA GLY A 350 -17.79 4.76 4.28
C GLY A 350 -18.02 5.73 3.12
N SER A 351 -18.54 5.24 1.99
CA SER A 351 -18.71 6.01 0.75
C SER A 351 -19.60 7.23 0.93
N LEU A 352 -20.67 7.13 1.73
CA LEU A 352 -21.55 8.27 2.02
C LEU A 352 -20.77 9.47 2.57
N PRO A 353 -20.13 9.41 3.74
CA PRO A 353 -19.32 10.53 4.21
C PRO A 353 -18.18 10.90 3.25
N HIS A 354 -17.55 9.92 2.58
CA HIS A 354 -16.48 10.19 1.62
C HIS A 354 -16.92 11.16 0.52
N ALA A 355 -18.13 11.00 -0.02
CA ALA A 355 -18.65 11.86 -1.09
C ALA A 355 -18.84 13.32 -0.67
N PHE A 356 -19.23 13.58 0.58
CA PHE A 356 -19.49 14.94 1.07
C PHE A 356 -18.26 15.60 1.70
N ARG A 357 -17.28 14.81 2.15
CA ARG A 357 -16.04 15.33 2.75
C ARG A 357 -14.90 15.46 1.76
N PHE A 358 -15.04 14.95 0.53
CA PHE A 358 -13.98 14.91 -0.46
C PHE A 358 -13.34 16.27 -0.71
N GLU A 359 -14.17 17.33 -0.80
CA GLU A 359 -13.68 18.70 -0.96
C GLU A 359 -12.81 19.12 0.24
N GLN A 360 -13.32 18.97 1.46
CA GLN A 360 -12.63 19.39 2.67
C GLN A 360 -11.38 18.57 2.96
N ASP A 361 -11.43 17.25 2.82
CA ASP A 361 -10.37 16.37 3.33
C ASP A 361 -9.33 15.99 2.27
N VAL A 362 -9.66 16.17 0.98
CA VAL A 362 -8.77 15.86 -0.15
C VAL A 362 -8.48 17.10 -0.98
N LEU A 363 -9.50 17.70 -1.62
CA LEU A 363 -9.27 18.76 -2.60
C LEU A 363 -8.75 20.08 -2.00
N SER A 364 -9.09 20.37 -0.74
CA SER A 364 -8.56 21.54 -0.02
C SER A 364 -7.06 21.43 0.28
N LYS A 365 -6.52 20.20 0.29
CA LYS A 365 -5.12 19.90 0.60
C LYS A 365 -4.24 19.78 -0.64
N GLY A 366 -4.84 19.77 -1.82
CA GLY A 366 -4.12 19.69 -3.10
C GLY A 366 -4.96 19.10 -4.22
N LYS A 367 -4.35 18.94 -5.38
CA LYS A 367 -4.97 18.36 -6.58
C LYS A 367 -4.31 17.01 -6.90
N PRO A 368 -4.82 15.88 -6.37
CA PRO A 368 -4.20 14.57 -6.54
C PRO A 368 -4.03 14.16 -8.01
N ASP A 369 -2.93 13.49 -8.30
CA ASP A 369 -2.68 12.76 -9.55
C ASP A 369 -3.16 11.31 -9.47
N LEU A 370 -3.16 10.75 -8.26
CA LEU A 370 -3.64 9.41 -7.96
C LEU A 370 -4.49 9.41 -6.69
N LEU A 371 -5.65 8.76 -6.75
CA LEU A 371 -6.53 8.53 -5.61
C LEU A 371 -6.70 7.04 -5.35
N PHE A 372 -6.38 6.59 -4.14
CA PHE A 372 -6.82 5.30 -3.62
C PHE A 372 -8.13 5.48 -2.86
N LEU A 373 -9.17 4.74 -3.24
CA LEU A 373 -10.50 4.81 -2.67
C LEU A 373 -10.92 3.46 -2.11
N GLU A 374 -11.22 3.40 -0.81
CA GLU A 374 -11.82 2.24 -0.15
C GLU A 374 -13.01 2.66 0.71
N ALA A 375 -14.11 1.92 0.61
CA ALA A 375 -15.30 2.14 1.44
C ALA A 375 -16.09 0.87 1.78
N ALA A 376 -15.75 -0.27 1.15
CA ALA A 376 -16.57 -1.47 1.16
C ALA A 376 -16.75 -2.07 2.56
N VAL A 377 -15.72 -2.00 3.41
CA VAL A 377 -15.81 -2.53 4.78
C VAL A 377 -16.72 -1.69 5.68
N ASN A 378 -16.74 -0.37 5.46
CA ASN A 378 -17.54 0.55 6.26
C ASN A 378 -18.97 0.68 5.77
N ASP A 379 -19.23 0.56 4.46
CA ASP A 379 -20.58 0.72 3.90
C ASP A 379 -21.56 -0.33 4.41
N HIS A 380 -21.11 -1.59 4.53
CA HIS A 380 -21.88 -2.67 5.12
C HIS A 380 -22.23 -2.35 6.58
N THR A 381 -21.19 -2.09 7.36
CA THR A 381 -21.26 -1.79 8.79
C THR A 381 -22.11 -0.55 9.09
N ASN A 382 -22.16 0.40 8.16
CA ASN A 382 -22.92 1.64 8.28
C ASN A 382 -24.35 1.54 7.74
N GLU A 383 -24.79 0.35 7.33
CA GLU A 383 -26.12 0.10 6.77
C GLU A 383 -26.42 1.03 5.57
N THR A 384 -25.39 1.40 4.80
CA THR A 384 -25.57 2.28 3.65
C THR A 384 -26.18 1.47 2.52
N ASP A 385 -27.37 1.85 2.05
CA ASP A 385 -28.05 1.09 0.99
C ASP A 385 -27.28 1.14 -0.34
N SER A 386 -27.51 0.14 -1.20
CA SER A 386 -26.80 -0.03 -2.48
C SER A 386 -26.83 1.20 -3.37
N LEU A 387 -27.99 1.88 -3.48
CA LEU A 387 -28.12 3.02 -4.38
C LEU A 387 -27.34 4.22 -3.84
N THR A 388 -27.37 4.42 -2.53
CA THR A 388 -26.56 5.46 -1.87
C THR A 388 -25.07 5.18 -2.04
N GLN A 389 -24.61 3.93 -1.86
CA GLN A 389 -23.21 3.56 -2.12
C GLN A 389 -22.78 3.91 -3.55
N VAL A 390 -23.57 3.50 -4.56
CA VAL A 390 -23.24 3.79 -5.97
C VAL A 390 -23.25 5.28 -6.26
N ARG A 391 -24.23 6.04 -5.74
CA ARG A 391 -24.27 7.52 -5.88
C ARG A 391 -23.06 8.20 -5.25
N SER A 392 -22.59 7.68 -4.12
CA SER A 392 -21.43 8.18 -3.41
C SER A 392 -20.14 7.88 -4.14
N LEU A 393 -19.88 6.62 -4.49
CA LEU A 393 -18.68 6.21 -5.20
C LEU A 393 -18.56 6.92 -6.56
N GLU A 394 -19.66 6.95 -7.33
CA GLU A 394 -19.69 7.71 -8.57
C GLU A 394 -19.51 9.22 -8.32
N GLY A 395 -20.11 9.77 -7.28
CA GLY A 395 -19.96 11.16 -6.89
C GLY A 395 -18.50 11.53 -6.65
N ILE A 396 -17.76 10.71 -5.91
CA ILE A 396 -16.32 10.90 -5.65
C ILE A 396 -15.53 10.86 -6.96
N VAL A 397 -15.75 9.85 -7.81
CA VAL A 397 -15.05 9.71 -9.10
C VAL A 397 -15.26 10.93 -9.99
N ARG A 398 -16.51 11.39 -10.10
CA ARG A 398 -16.85 12.54 -10.93
C ARG A 398 -16.33 13.85 -10.33
N HIS A 399 -16.41 14.03 -9.02
CA HIS A 399 -15.87 15.21 -8.34
C HIS A 399 -14.35 15.28 -8.52
N ALA A 400 -13.65 14.16 -8.33
CA ALA A 400 -12.22 14.00 -8.60
C ALA A 400 -11.85 14.42 -10.03
N ARG A 401 -12.52 13.86 -11.05
CA ARG A 401 -12.24 14.14 -12.46
C ARG A 401 -12.69 15.53 -12.92
N LYS A 402 -13.69 16.15 -12.29
CA LYS A 402 -14.02 17.56 -12.52
C LYS A 402 -12.90 18.49 -12.04
N ASN A 403 -12.31 18.19 -10.88
CA ASN A 403 -11.22 19.00 -10.34
C ASN A 403 -9.90 18.74 -11.08
N ASN A 404 -9.58 17.47 -11.35
CA ASN A 404 -8.45 17.03 -12.16
C ASN A 404 -8.88 15.98 -13.19
N PRO A 405 -9.12 16.38 -14.46
CA PRO A 405 -9.49 15.44 -15.52
C PRO A 405 -8.49 14.31 -15.72
N ALA A 406 -7.24 14.48 -15.29
CA ALA A 406 -6.17 13.49 -15.39
C ALA A 406 -5.95 12.67 -14.10
N MET A 407 -6.73 12.83 -13.03
CA MET A 407 -6.53 12.07 -11.78
C MET A 407 -6.90 10.60 -11.97
N ASP A 408 -5.93 9.70 -11.93
CA ASP A 408 -6.23 8.27 -11.91
C ASP A 408 -6.72 7.81 -10.54
N ILE A 409 -7.59 6.80 -10.52
CA ILE A 409 -8.31 6.36 -9.32
C ILE A 409 -8.26 4.84 -9.26
N ILE A 410 -7.90 4.30 -8.10
CA ILE A 410 -7.93 2.87 -7.79
C ILE A 410 -9.05 2.63 -6.78
N LEU A 411 -10.03 1.78 -7.12
CA LEU A 411 -11.02 1.30 -6.16
C LEU A 411 -10.51 0.03 -5.49
N MET A 412 -10.61 -0.02 -4.17
CA MET A 412 -10.21 -1.18 -3.38
C MET A 412 -11.37 -1.60 -2.49
N ALA A 413 -11.36 -2.86 -2.11
CA ALA A 413 -12.29 -3.36 -1.11
C ALA A 413 -11.59 -4.29 -0.13
N PHE A 414 -11.55 -3.88 1.14
CA PHE A 414 -10.89 -4.64 2.19
C PHE A 414 -11.72 -5.82 2.70
N ALA A 415 -11.01 -6.81 3.25
CA ALA A 415 -11.57 -8.00 3.86
C ALA A 415 -12.18 -7.71 5.22
N ASP A 416 -13.23 -8.44 5.54
CA ASP A 416 -13.84 -8.55 6.87
C ASP A 416 -14.48 -9.93 7.04
N PRO A 417 -14.86 -10.33 8.27
CA PRO A 417 -15.44 -11.65 8.52
C PRO A 417 -16.76 -11.92 7.76
N ASP A 418 -17.60 -10.90 7.54
CA ASP A 418 -18.88 -11.06 6.87
C ASP A 418 -18.66 -11.31 5.37
N LYS A 419 -17.81 -10.51 4.72
CA LYS A 419 -17.41 -10.72 3.31
C LYS A 419 -16.69 -12.05 3.12
N THR A 420 -15.83 -12.43 4.06
CA THR A 420 -15.16 -13.74 4.04
C THR A 420 -16.18 -14.87 4.07
N THR A 421 -17.20 -14.75 4.93
CA THR A 421 -18.30 -15.72 5.04
C THR A 421 -19.14 -15.78 3.76
N ASP A 422 -19.38 -14.64 3.11
CA ASP A 422 -20.10 -14.57 1.83
C ASP A 422 -19.32 -15.27 0.71
N TYR A 423 -18.02 -15.01 0.56
CA TYR A 423 -17.19 -15.69 -0.44
C TYR A 423 -17.11 -17.19 -0.22
N GLN A 424 -17.03 -17.65 1.04
CA GLN A 424 -17.10 -19.09 1.36
C GLN A 424 -18.41 -19.76 0.93
N LYS A 425 -19.49 -18.98 0.75
CA LYS A 425 -20.79 -19.44 0.24
C LYS A 425 -20.95 -19.20 -1.27
N GLY A 426 -19.92 -18.72 -1.96
CA GLY A 426 -19.98 -18.33 -3.37
C GLY A 426 -20.82 -17.06 -3.63
N ILE A 427 -21.00 -16.22 -2.62
CA ILE A 427 -21.76 -14.97 -2.71
C ILE A 427 -20.76 -13.82 -2.85
N ILE A 428 -20.90 -13.03 -3.92
CA ILE A 428 -20.17 -11.76 -4.04
C ILE A 428 -20.89 -10.71 -3.18
N PRO A 429 -20.22 -10.10 -2.18
CA PRO A 429 -20.82 -9.08 -1.33
C PRO A 429 -21.31 -7.87 -2.12
N LEU A 430 -22.36 -7.22 -1.63
CA LEU A 430 -23.03 -6.13 -2.34
C LEU A 430 -22.11 -4.92 -2.53
N GLU A 431 -21.30 -4.60 -1.53
CA GLU A 431 -20.37 -3.47 -1.56
C GLU A 431 -19.32 -3.66 -2.65
N ILE A 432 -18.86 -4.91 -2.85
CA ILE A 432 -17.94 -5.27 -3.93
C ILE A 432 -18.60 -5.08 -5.29
N LYS A 433 -19.84 -5.57 -5.47
CA LYS A 433 -20.60 -5.36 -6.70
C LYS A 433 -20.73 -3.87 -7.05
N ASN A 434 -20.97 -3.03 -6.04
CA ASN A 434 -21.09 -1.58 -6.24
C ASN A 434 -19.75 -0.93 -6.62
N HIS A 435 -18.64 -1.30 -5.97
CA HIS A 435 -17.31 -0.83 -6.33
C HIS A 435 -16.96 -1.24 -7.78
N GLU A 436 -17.18 -2.51 -8.13
CA GLU A 436 -16.89 -3.03 -9.48
C GLU A 436 -17.78 -2.44 -10.56
N ALA A 437 -19.05 -2.13 -10.27
CA ALA A 437 -19.95 -1.46 -11.20
C ALA A 437 -19.45 -0.04 -11.54
N VAL A 438 -19.06 0.74 -10.53
CA VAL A 438 -18.48 2.08 -10.74
C VAL A 438 -17.12 1.99 -11.43
N ALA A 439 -16.23 1.10 -10.98
CA ALA A 439 -14.92 0.92 -11.57
C ALA A 439 -15.02 0.53 -13.06
N SER A 440 -15.93 -0.36 -13.41
CA SER A 440 -16.16 -0.78 -14.80
C SER A 440 -16.73 0.34 -15.66
N HIS A 441 -17.70 1.11 -15.15
CA HIS A 441 -18.28 2.23 -15.90
C HIS A 441 -17.25 3.32 -16.24
N TYR A 442 -16.32 3.59 -15.32
CA TYR A 442 -15.28 4.61 -15.47
C TYR A 442 -13.92 4.06 -15.92
N GLN A 443 -13.83 2.77 -16.26
CA GLN A 443 -12.60 2.08 -16.66
C GLN A 443 -11.45 2.19 -15.63
N LEU A 444 -11.79 2.25 -14.35
CA LEU A 444 -10.84 2.44 -13.24
C LEU A 444 -10.24 1.10 -12.80
N PRO A 445 -8.93 1.03 -12.53
CA PRO A 445 -8.36 -0.16 -11.89
C PRO A 445 -9.05 -0.46 -10.55
N SER A 446 -9.20 -1.75 -10.23
CA SER A 446 -9.70 -2.18 -8.93
C SER A 446 -8.99 -3.41 -8.36
N ILE A 447 -9.06 -3.54 -7.02
CA ILE A 447 -8.47 -4.64 -6.26
C ILE A 447 -9.51 -5.20 -5.27
N ASN A 448 -9.81 -6.49 -5.40
CA ASN A 448 -10.71 -7.22 -4.51
C ASN A 448 -9.93 -7.92 -3.39
N LEU A 449 -9.46 -7.15 -2.41
CA LEU A 449 -8.68 -7.68 -1.29
C LEU A 449 -9.53 -8.57 -0.36
N ALA A 450 -10.85 -8.38 -0.36
CA ALA A 450 -11.77 -9.24 0.37
C ALA A 450 -11.80 -10.67 -0.19
N GLU A 451 -11.91 -10.83 -1.50
CA GLU A 451 -11.86 -12.13 -2.18
C GLU A 451 -10.48 -12.77 -2.04
N GLU A 452 -9.41 -11.99 -2.22
CA GLU A 452 -8.04 -12.49 -2.05
C GLU A 452 -7.83 -13.11 -0.67
N VAL A 453 -8.26 -12.42 0.39
CA VAL A 453 -8.11 -12.93 1.76
C VAL A 453 -8.98 -14.17 1.97
N ALA A 454 -10.24 -14.15 1.50
CA ALA A 454 -11.15 -15.28 1.65
C ALA A 454 -10.62 -16.56 0.98
N ASP A 455 -10.13 -16.44 -0.25
CA ASP A 455 -9.63 -17.57 -1.02
C ASP A 455 -8.30 -18.10 -0.45
N ARG A 456 -7.40 -17.21 -0.02
CA ARG A 456 -6.14 -17.62 0.63
C ARG A 456 -6.39 -18.30 1.99
N LEU A 457 -7.40 -17.87 2.76
CA LEU A 457 -7.84 -18.57 3.96
C LEU A 457 -8.39 -19.96 3.63
N ALA A 458 -9.22 -20.09 2.59
CA ALA A 458 -9.75 -21.38 2.13
C ALA A 458 -8.64 -22.32 1.65
N ALA A 459 -7.60 -21.77 1.00
CA ALA A 459 -6.40 -22.49 0.59
C ALA A 459 -5.42 -22.77 1.75
N LYS A 460 -5.72 -22.31 2.98
CA LYS A 460 -4.89 -22.47 4.18
C LYS A 460 -3.48 -21.89 4.02
N GLU A 461 -3.33 -20.82 3.26
CA GLU A 461 -2.05 -20.11 3.14
C GLU A 461 -1.69 -19.34 4.42
N PHE A 462 -2.72 -18.97 5.19
CA PHE A 462 -2.64 -18.36 6.51
C PHE A 462 -3.98 -18.53 7.23
N SER A 463 -4.07 -17.98 8.44
CA SER A 463 -5.24 -18.00 9.31
C SER A 463 -5.76 -16.61 9.65
N TRP A 464 -7.07 -16.50 9.84
CA TRP A 464 -7.66 -15.25 10.33
C TRP A 464 -7.26 -15.00 11.80
N GLU A 465 -7.32 -16.02 12.66
CA GLU A 465 -7.07 -15.89 14.09
C GLU A 465 -5.64 -15.46 14.43
N TYR A 466 -4.62 -16.07 13.80
CA TYR A 466 -3.23 -15.84 14.19
C TYR A 466 -2.53 -14.80 13.33
N ASP A 467 -2.78 -14.83 12.03
CA ASP A 467 -2.03 -14.02 11.07
C ASP A 467 -2.76 -12.69 10.79
N PHE A 468 -4.04 -12.74 10.42
CA PHE A 468 -4.82 -11.53 10.14
C PHE A 468 -5.25 -10.80 11.43
N LYS A 469 -5.51 -11.57 12.49
CA LYS A 469 -6.00 -11.23 13.83
C LYS A 469 -7.43 -10.72 13.90
N ASP A 470 -7.72 -9.62 13.23
CA ASP A 470 -9.05 -9.01 13.25
C ASP A 470 -9.27 -8.09 12.04
N LEU A 471 -10.37 -7.31 12.07
CA LEU A 471 -10.75 -6.37 11.03
C LEU A 471 -9.67 -5.32 10.72
N HIS A 472 -8.91 -4.89 11.72
CA HIS A 472 -7.76 -3.98 11.57
C HIS A 472 -6.52 -4.85 11.40
N PRO A 473 -6.15 -5.21 10.15
CA PRO A 473 -5.22 -6.30 9.93
C PRO A 473 -3.90 -6.07 10.64
N SER A 474 -3.35 -7.16 11.18
CA SER A 474 -1.99 -7.18 11.71
C SER A 474 -0.96 -6.77 10.64
N PRO A 475 0.32 -6.56 11.00
CA PRO A 475 1.38 -6.35 10.01
C PRO A 475 1.41 -7.39 8.88
N PHE A 476 0.97 -8.63 9.13
CA PHE A 476 0.82 -9.67 8.11
C PHE A 476 -0.26 -9.30 7.08
N GLY A 477 -1.47 -8.98 7.53
CA GLY A 477 -2.59 -8.63 6.64
C GLY A 477 -2.38 -7.31 5.90
N GLN A 478 -1.75 -6.32 6.56
CA GLN A 478 -1.32 -5.07 5.93
C GLN A 478 -0.35 -5.32 4.77
N GLU A 479 0.50 -6.34 4.90
CA GLU A 479 1.43 -6.72 3.84
C GLU A 479 0.74 -7.38 2.65
N ILE A 480 -0.28 -8.22 2.87
CA ILE A 480 -1.08 -8.79 1.78
C ILE A 480 -1.67 -7.65 0.94
N TYR A 481 -2.29 -6.66 1.60
CA TYR A 481 -2.86 -5.50 0.93
C TYR A 481 -1.82 -4.72 0.13
N TYR A 482 -0.68 -4.42 0.75
CA TYR A 482 0.41 -3.73 0.07
C TYR A 482 0.94 -4.49 -1.15
N GLN A 483 1.15 -5.81 -1.06
CA GLN A 483 1.72 -6.60 -2.16
C GLN A 483 0.77 -6.66 -3.37
N SER A 484 -0.55 -6.69 -3.16
CA SER A 484 -1.54 -6.63 -4.24
C SER A 484 -1.65 -5.25 -4.87
N ILE A 485 -1.52 -4.18 -4.06
CA ILE A 485 -1.41 -2.81 -4.59
C ILE A 485 -0.11 -2.64 -5.40
N LYS A 486 1.02 -3.13 -4.89
CA LYS A 486 2.32 -3.11 -5.59
C LYS A 486 2.25 -3.89 -6.90
N TYR A 487 1.55 -5.04 -6.91
CA TYR A 487 1.29 -5.80 -8.13
C TYR A 487 0.54 -4.96 -9.18
N LEU A 488 -0.56 -4.30 -8.80
CA LEU A 488 -1.32 -3.42 -9.70
C LEU A 488 -0.48 -2.27 -10.24
N LEU A 489 0.28 -1.57 -9.37
CA LEU A 489 1.16 -0.47 -9.75
C LEU A 489 2.23 -0.92 -10.75
N ASN A 490 2.86 -2.07 -10.50
CA ASN A 490 3.87 -2.64 -11.39
C ASN A 490 3.30 -3.02 -12.76
N ARG A 491 2.15 -3.70 -12.79
CA ARG A 491 1.48 -4.07 -14.04
C ARG A 491 1.07 -2.84 -14.83
N SER A 492 0.52 -1.83 -14.16
CA SER A 492 0.12 -0.57 -14.78
C SER A 492 1.33 0.19 -15.34
N PHE A 493 2.43 0.25 -14.59
CA PHE A 493 3.68 0.89 -15.06
C PHE A 493 4.24 0.20 -16.29
N LYS A 494 4.31 -1.14 -16.26
CA LYS A 494 4.78 -1.94 -17.40
C LYS A 494 3.90 -1.77 -18.63
N ASN A 495 2.58 -1.70 -18.47
CA ASN A 495 1.67 -1.44 -19.59
C ASN A 495 1.90 -0.03 -20.17
N PHE A 496 2.09 0.97 -19.31
CA PHE A 496 2.38 2.33 -19.72
C PHE A 496 3.69 2.44 -20.51
N THR A 497 4.78 1.83 -20.03
CA THR A 497 6.08 1.86 -20.72
C THR A 497 6.10 1.08 -22.03
N ASN A 498 5.19 0.12 -22.23
CA ASN A 498 5.10 -0.66 -23.46
C ASN A 498 4.22 -0.03 -24.55
N SER A 499 3.44 0.99 -24.22
CA SER A 499 2.57 1.65 -25.19
C SER A 499 3.33 2.75 -25.94
N ASN A 500 3.60 2.54 -27.23
CA ASN A 500 4.23 3.53 -28.13
C ASN A 500 3.33 4.73 -28.45
N SER A 501 2.06 4.67 -28.05
CA SER A 501 1.07 5.73 -28.24
C SER A 501 0.23 5.83 -26.96
N VAL A 502 0.74 6.50 -25.94
CA VAL A 502 -0.13 6.96 -24.85
C VAL A 502 -0.91 8.15 -25.40
N SER A 503 -1.95 7.88 -26.20
CA SER A 503 -2.96 8.90 -26.42
C SER A 503 -3.53 9.22 -25.05
N LEU A 504 -3.31 10.45 -24.59
CA LEU A 504 -3.99 11.03 -23.43
C LEU A 504 -5.43 10.52 -23.40
N ILE A 505 -5.84 9.82 -22.34
CA ILE A 505 -7.23 9.38 -22.28
C ILE A 505 -8.07 10.64 -22.11
N ASN A 506 -8.95 10.82 -23.09
CA ASN A 506 -9.78 11.98 -23.33
C ASN A 506 -10.50 12.42 -22.04
N SER A 507 -10.42 13.72 -21.76
CA SER A 507 -10.85 14.38 -20.53
C SER A 507 -12.37 14.43 -20.28
N GLU A 508 -13.16 13.81 -21.15
CA GLU A 508 -14.62 13.86 -21.04
C GLU A 508 -15.15 12.71 -20.17
N LEU A 509 -15.79 13.09 -19.07
CA LEU A 509 -16.49 12.16 -18.20
C LEU A 509 -17.61 11.46 -18.99
N PRO A 510 -17.74 10.12 -18.94
CA PRO A 510 -18.89 9.44 -19.51
C PRO A 510 -20.18 9.94 -18.84
N LYS A 511 -21.31 9.67 -19.50
CA LYS A 511 -22.63 9.88 -18.87
C LYS A 511 -22.66 9.18 -17.51
N ALA A 512 -23.26 9.81 -16.51
CA ALA A 512 -23.39 9.21 -15.19
C ALA A 512 -24.08 7.84 -15.26
N LEU A 513 -23.52 6.86 -14.55
CA LEU A 513 -24.05 5.53 -14.29
C LEU A 513 -25.39 5.62 -13.58
N VAL A 514 -25.49 6.46 -12.54
CA VAL A 514 -26.75 6.74 -11.85
C VAL A 514 -27.07 8.23 -11.89
N ALA A 515 -28.34 8.55 -12.16
CA ALA A 515 -28.82 9.92 -12.09
C ALA A 515 -28.73 10.45 -10.65
N LYS A 516 -28.37 11.73 -10.53
CA LYS A 516 -28.26 12.46 -9.26
C LYS A 516 -27.34 11.75 -8.26
N ASN A 517 -26.18 11.30 -8.75
CA ASN A 517 -25.03 10.97 -7.90
C ASN A 517 -24.55 12.20 -7.11
N PHE A 518 -23.62 11.97 -6.18
CA PHE A 518 -23.15 13.02 -5.28
C PHE A 518 -21.92 13.76 -5.80
N GLU A 519 -21.85 14.05 -7.11
CA GLU A 519 -20.70 14.75 -7.75
C GLU A 519 -20.45 16.17 -7.26
N GLY A 520 -21.41 16.79 -6.58
CA GLY A 520 -21.29 18.10 -5.94
C GLY A 520 -21.49 18.03 -4.42
N GLY A 521 -21.23 16.85 -3.85
CA GLY A 521 -21.32 16.61 -2.42
C GLY A 521 -20.29 17.45 -1.67
N LYS A 522 -20.75 18.21 -0.68
CA LYS A 522 -19.92 19.01 0.20
C LYS A 522 -20.51 19.12 1.60
N TYR A 523 -19.65 19.47 2.56
CA TYR A 523 -20.11 19.99 3.83
C TYR A 523 -20.61 21.42 3.70
N VAL A 524 -21.68 21.70 4.42
CA VAL A 524 -22.27 23.02 4.62
C VAL A 524 -22.10 23.36 6.10
N ASN A 525 -21.68 24.60 6.36
CA ASN A 525 -21.33 25.03 7.70
C ASN A 525 -22.60 25.04 8.59
N ILE A 526 -22.48 24.56 9.82
CA ILE A 526 -23.60 24.51 10.78
C ILE A 526 -24.18 25.89 11.10
N ASN A 527 -23.40 26.96 10.93
CA ASN A 527 -23.83 28.35 11.10
C ASN A 527 -24.81 28.82 10.01
N GLU A 528 -24.97 28.08 8.92
CA GLU A 528 -25.97 28.39 7.89
C GLU A 528 -27.39 27.97 8.30
N ALA A 529 -27.54 27.18 9.37
CA ALA A 529 -28.84 26.85 9.92
C ALA A 529 -29.42 28.03 10.72
N LYS A 530 -30.71 28.28 10.50
CA LYS A 530 -31.51 29.17 11.33
C LYS A 530 -32.05 28.39 12.53
N ILE A 531 -31.51 28.70 13.71
CA ILE A 531 -32.04 28.19 14.96
C ILE A 531 -33.39 28.86 15.23
N GLU A 532 -34.43 28.05 15.45
CA GLU A 532 -35.77 28.53 15.78
C GLU A 532 -36.06 28.38 17.28
N LYS A 533 -35.71 27.23 17.86
CA LYS A 533 -35.92 26.95 19.29
C LYS A 533 -34.93 25.88 19.79
N GLY A 534 -34.34 26.09 20.98
CA GLY A 534 -33.72 25.01 21.77
C GLY A 534 -32.39 24.43 21.28
N TRP A 535 -31.86 24.87 20.14
CA TRP A 535 -30.50 24.51 19.68
C TRP A 535 -29.48 25.53 20.17
N GLN A 536 -28.25 25.07 20.39
CA GLN A 536 -27.10 25.89 20.76
C GLN A 536 -25.86 25.51 19.95
N LEU A 537 -25.04 26.52 19.62
CA LEU A 537 -23.72 26.29 19.04
C LEU A 537 -22.71 26.08 20.17
N VAL A 538 -22.08 24.91 20.21
CA VAL A 538 -21.02 24.56 21.15
C VAL A 538 -19.69 24.56 20.39
N GLU A 539 -18.91 25.64 20.52
CA GLU A 539 -17.68 25.88 19.74
C GLU A 539 -16.60 24.80 19.91
N LYS A 540 -16.53 24.20 21.09
CA LYS A 540 -15.54 23.16 21.42
C LYS A 540 -16.23 22.02 22.15
N TRP A 541 -17.07 21.29 21.43
CA TRP A 541 -17.84 20.22 22.03
C TRP A 541 -16.95 19.06 22.53
N GLN A 542 -17.30 18.54 23.71
CA GLN A 542 -16.70 17.35 24.31
C GLN A 542 -17.78 16.52 25.02
N PRO A 543 -17.69 15.18 25.03
CA PRO A 543 -18.61 14.35 25.80
C PRO A 543 -18.41 14.57 27.30
N THR A 544 -19.50 14.74 28.05
CA THR A 544 -19.48 15.00 29.50
C THR A 544 -19.79 13.77 30.34
N ASP A 545 -20.13 12.66 29.71
CA ASP A 545 -20.51 11.38 30.34
C ASP A 545 -19.33 10.41 30.52
N GLY A 546 -18.11 10.85 30.18
CA GLY A 546 -16.89 10.03 30.25
C GLY A 546 -16.76 8.99 29.14
N VAL A 547 -17.70 8.95 28.18
CA VAL A 547 -17.66 8.03 27.04
C VAL A 547 -16.78 8.62 25.93
N GLY A 548 -15.95 7.77 25.32
CA GLY A 548 -15.00 8.20 24.29
C GLY A 548 -15.67 8.73 23.01
N THR A 549 -14.89 9.45 22.21
CA THR A 549 -15.27 9.95 20.87
C THR A 549 -14.08 9.79 19.90
N ARG A 550 -14.15 10.36 18.70
CA ARG A 550 -13.07 10.31 17.69
C ARG A 550 -12.48 11.70 17.46
N GLU A 551 -11.19 11.72 17.13
CA GLU A 551 -10.50 12.92 16.65
C GLU A 551 -11.24 13.51 15.44
N GLY A 552 -11.28 14.85 15.35
CA GLY A 552 -12.05 15.56 14.32
C GLY A 552 -13.54 15.73 14.64
N PHE A 553 -14.07 15.02 15.64
CA PHE A 553 -15.46 15.10 16.12
C PHE A 553 -15.52 15.45 17.61
N VAL A 554 -14.45 16.07 18.10
CA VAL A 554 -14.26 16.57 19.47
C VAL A 554 -13.40 17.82 19.39
N ASN A 555 -13.60 18.75 20.32
CA ASN A 555 -12.98 20.08 20.28
C ASN A 555 -13.32 20.86 19.00
N CYS A 556 -14.46 20.55 18.37
CA CYS A 556 -14.96 21.21 17.17
C CYS A 556 -16.33 21.86 17.43
N PRO A 557 -16.73 22.83 16.60
CA PRO A 557 -18.06 23.40 16.65
C PRO A 557 -19.12 22.33 16.37
N ILE A 558 -20.14 22.26 17.22
CA ILE A 558 -21.30 21.38 17.06
C ILE A 558 -22.56 22.18 17.33
N LEU A 559 -23.57 21.99 16.48
CA LEU A 559 -24.91 22.45 16.74
C LEU A 559 -25.64 21.37 17.54
N GLU A 560 -25.92 21.65 18.81
CA GLU A 560 -26.43 20.69 19.78
C GLU A 560 -27.85 21.05 20.24
N ALA A 561 -28.70 20.04 20.37
CA ALA A 561 -29.94 20.10 21.13
C ALA A 561 -30.10 18.82 21.94
N THR A 562 -30.38 18.96 23.24
CA THR A 562 -30.57 17.81 24.16
C THR A 562 -32.02 17.64 24.61
N SER A 563 -32.88 18.64 24.36
CA SER A 563 -34.30 18.65 24.73
C SER A 563 -35.20 18.39 23.53
N PRO A 564 -36.31 17.66 23.70
CA PRO A 564 -37.36 17.57 22.69
C PRO A 564 -37.91 18.94 22.28
N ASP A 565 -38.56 18.99 21.12
CA ASP A 565 -39.12 20.20 20.51
C ASP A 565 -38.10 21.27 20.11
N ALA A 566 -36.80 21.03 20.21
CA ALA A 566 -35.81 21.91 19.63
C ALA A 566 -35.93 21.90 18.10
N THR A 567 -36.07 23.06 17.46
CA THR A 567 -36.25 23.21 16.01
C THR A 567 -35.21 24.12 15.37
N LEU A 568 -34.84 23.77 14.14
CA LEU A 568 -34.03 24.59 13.26
C LEU A 568 -34.48 24.39 11.80
N SER A 569 -34.08 25.32 10.95
CA SER A 569 -34.22 25.19 9.50
C SER A 569 -32.92 25.49 8.76
N LEU A 570 -32.72 24.82 7.62
CA LEU A 570 -31.59 25.05 6.72
C LEU A 570 -32.12 25.30 5.31
N SER A 571 -31.75 26.44 4.73
CA SER A 571 -31.94 26.68 3.29
C SER A 571 -30.76 26.10 2.52
N PHE A 572 -31.02 25.33 1.47
CA PHE A 572 -29.96 24.77 0.62
C PHE A 572 -30.39 24.74 -0.85
N THR A 573 -29.43 24.72 -1.77
CA THR A 573 -29.68 24.48 -3.20
C THR A 573 -28.97 23.22 -3.61
N GLY A 574 -29.71 22.24 -4.10
CA GLY A 574 -29.13 20.95 -4.46
C GLY A 574 -30.18 19.87 -4.64
N ASN A 575 -29.72 18.64 -4.85
CA ASN A 575 -30.59 17.47 -5.03
C ASN A 575 -30.53 16.45 -3.87
N ALA A 576 -29.72 16.72 -2.84
CA ALA A 576 -29.63 15.90 -1.64
C ALA A 576 -29.26 16.74 -0.42
N VAL A 577 -29.76 16.33 0.75
CA VAL A 577 -29.44 16.93 2.05
C VAL A 577 -29.36 15.88 3.16
N GLY A 578 -28.44 16.08 4.09
CA GLY A 578 -28.24 15.22 5.25
C GLY A 578 -27.44 15.89 6.37
N ILE A 579 -26.97 15.10 7.32
CA ILE A 579 -26.11 15.53 8.43
C ILE A 579 -24.96 14.56 8.67
N GLY A 580 -23.81 15.10 9.03
CA GLY A 580 -22.78 14.42 9.80
C GLY A 580 -22.93 14.79 11.28
N LEU A 581 -23.01 13.80 12.16
CA LEU A 581 -23.33 13.96 13.57
C LEU A 581 -22.40 13.16 14.49
N VAL A 582 -22.51 13.42 15.79
CA VAL A 582 -21.92 12.59 16.84
C VAL A 582 -23.02 11.81 17.55
N SER A 583 -23.07 10.49 17.34
CA SER A 583 -24.06 9.61 17.94
C SER A 583 -23.52 8.97 19.22
N GLY A 584 -24.04 9.38 20.37
CA GLY A 584 -23.61 8.91 21.69
C GLY A 584 -24.69 8.17 22.48
N PRO A 585 -24.42 7.84 23.76
CA PRO A 585 -25.33 7.07 24.61
C PRO A 585 -26.71 7.70 24.79
N ASP A 586 -26.81 9.01 24.60
CA ASP A 586 -28.01 9.82 24.71
C ASP A 586 -28.58 10.28 23.36
N ALA A 587 -28.09 9.73 22.23
CA ALA A 587 -28.58 10.07 20.89
C ALA A 587 -30.10 9.85 20.77
N GLY A 588 -30.80 10.87 20.29
CA GLY A 588 -32.25 10.88 20.15
C GLY A 588 -32.77 10.45 18.79
N GLU A 589 -34.07 10.64 18.61
CA GLU A 589 -34.72 10.60 17.31
C GLU A 589 -34.99 12.05 16.84
N ILE A 590 -34.90 12.29 15.53
CA ILE A 590 -35.25 13.57 14.93
C ILE A 590 -36.40 13.40 13.93
N LEU A 591 -37.22 14.44 13.83
CA LEU A 591 -38.23 14.61 12.79
C LEU A 591 -37.72 15.60 11.76
N TYR A 592 -37.80 15.25 10.48
CA TYR A 592 -37.37 16.12 9.38
C TYR A 592 -38.43 16.28 8.30
N SER A 593 -38.47 17.45 7.66
CA SER A 593 -39.33 17.76 6.51
C SER A 593 -38.56 18.56 5.47
N ILE A 594 -38.82 18.30 4.18
CA ILE A 594 -38.29 19.07 3.05
C ILE A 594 -39.44 19.83 2.40
N ASP A 595 -39.25 21.12 2.15
CA ASP A 595 -40.21 22.01 1.47
C ASP A 595 -41.62 21.98 2.10
N ASN A 596 -41.72 21.94 3.43
CA ASN A 596 -42.97 21.81 4.20
C ASN A 596 -43.78 20.54 3.88
N GLY A 597 -43.12 19.48 3.39
CA GLY A 597 -43.72 18.16 3.24
C GLY A 597 -44.03 17.47 4.58
N PRO A 598 -44.54 16.24 4.56
CA PRO A 598 -44.80 15.48 5.77
C PRO A 598 -43.50 15.20 6.54
N TYR A 599 -43.54 15.33 7.87
CA TYR A 599 -42.42 14.98 8.73
C TYR A 599 -42.17 13.47 8.68
N LYS A 600 -40.90 13.11 8.58
CA LYS A 600 -40.39 11.75 8.70
C LYS A 600 -39.51 11.64 9.92
N SER A 601 -39.52 10.48 10.56
CA SER A 601 -38.69 10.19 11.71
C SER A 601 -37.36 9.53 11.32
N MET A 602 -36.31 9.77 12.10
CA MET A 602 -35.00 9.17 11.94
C MET A 602 -34.33 8.97 13.31
N ASP A 603 -34.05 7.72 13.65
CA ASP A 603 -33.25 7.35 14.82
C ASP A 603 -31.77 7.68 14.56
N LEU A 604 -31.15 8.37 15.51
CA LEU A 604 -29.72 8.70 15.48
C LEU A 604 -28.88 7.73 16.29
N TYR A 605 -29.50 6.85 17.09
CA TYR A 605 -28.81 5.85 17.89
C TYR A 605 -28.24 4.75 16.99
N THR A 606 -26.99 4.36 17.26
CA THR A 606 -26.27 3.30 16.54
C THR A 606 -25.99 2.13 17.47
N GLN A 607 -25.56 1.00 16.91
CA GLN A 607 -25.17 -0.16 17.72
C GLN A 607 -23.97 0.10 18.67
N TRP A 608 -23.13 1.12 18.39
CA TRP A 608 -21.99 1.49 19.24
C TRP A 608 -22.30 2.61 20.24
N SER A 609 -23.45 3.27 20.10
CA SER A 609 -23.79 4.45 20.89
C SER A 609 -23.74 4.21 22.41
N HIS A 610 -23.95 2.98 22.88
CA HIS A 610 -23.88 2.66 24.31
C HIS A 610 -22.49 2.83 24.95
N PHE A 611 -21.40 2.78 24.17
CA PHE A 611 -20.01 2.91 24.65
C PHE A 611 -19.16 3.89 23.85
N LEU A 612 -19.73 4.60 22.87
CA LEU A 612 -18.98 5.53 22.04
C LEU A 612 -19.87 6.66 21.50
N HIS A 613 -19.35 7.89 21.56
CA HIS A 613 -19.82 9.03 20.77
C HIS A 613 -19.22 8.93 19.36
N LEU A 614 -19.92 8.23 18.47
CA LEU A 614 -19.40 7.84 17.16
C LEU A 614 -19.76 8.87 16.07
N PRO A 615 -18.81 9.29 15.21
CA PRO A 615 -19.13 10.02 13.99
C PRO A 615 -20.06 9.22 13.09
N TRP A 616 -21.21 9.79 12.74
CA TRP A 616 -22.23 9.11 11.94
C TRP A 616 -22.83 10.03 10.89
N TYR A 617 -23.29 9.45 9.78
CA TYR A 617 -23.80 10.21 8.64
C TYR A 617 -25.15 9.67 8.23
N LYS A 618 -26.11 10.58 8.03
CA LYS A 618 -27.47 10.24 7.59
C LYS A 618 -27.91 11.19 6.49
N LEU A 619 -28.57 10.65 5.46
CA LEU A 619 -29.27 11.42 4.44
C LEU A 619 -30.75 11.54 4.79
N PHE A 620 -31.27 12.76 4.76
CA PHE A 620 -32.71 13.02 4.90
C PHE A 620 -33.43 12.83 3.58
N ALA A 621 -32.82 13.32 2.51
CA ALA A 621 -33.34 13.19 1.17
C ALA A 621 -32.20 13.14 0.16
N ALA A 622 -32.39 12.29 -0.84
CA ALA A 622 -31.64 12.30 -2.08
C ALA A 622 -32.63 12.30 -3.24
N ASN A 623 -32.13 12.49 -4.47
CA ASN A 623 -32.96 12.51 -5.67
C ASN A 623 -33.99 13.65 -5.72
N LEU A 624 -33.77 14.76 -5.01
CA LEU A 624 -34.60 15.96 -5.14
C LEU A 624 -34.40 16.61 -6.52
N THR A 625 -35.26 17.55 -6.89
CA THR A 625 -35.02 18.43 -8.05
C THR A 625 -33.88 19.38 -7.69
N ASP A 626 -32.95 19.67 -8.59
CA ASP A 626 -31.87 20.62 -8.28
C ASP A 626 -32.46 22.05 -8.27
N LYS A 627 -32.85 22.52 -7.08
CA LYS A 627 -33.44 23.83 -6.82
C LYS A 627 -33.15 24.26 -5.39
N LYS A 628 -33.61 25.45 -5.02
CA LYS A 628 -33.64 25.89 -3.62
C LYS A 628 -34.69 25.09 -2.84
N HIS A 629 -34.30 24.62 -1.67
CA HIS A 629 -35.08 23.83 -0.74
C HIS A 629 -34.97 24.39 0.68
N THR A 630 -35.89 23.97 1.55
CA THR A 630 -35.78 24.19 3.00
C THR A 630 -35.93 22.87 3.73
N LEU A 631 -34.91 22.52 4.51
CA LEU A 631 -34.95 21.45 5.50
C LEU A 631 -35.47 22.04 6.82
N HIS A 632 -36.49 21.41 7.40
CA HIS A 632 -36.93 21.65 8.76
C HIS A 632 -36.54 20.46 9.62
N LEU A 633 -35.90 20.71 10.76
CA LEU A 633 -35.51 19.69 11.73
C LEU A 633 -36.12 19.98 13.10
N LYS A 634 -36.59 18.93 13.75
CA LYS A 634 -37.14 18.95 15.11
C LYS A 634 -36.61 17.75 15.90
N VAL A 635 -36.16 17.96 17.13
CA VAL A 635 -35.86 16.85 18.05
C VAL A 635 -37.17 16.22 18.54
N SER A 636 -37.28 14.89 18.38
CA SER A 636 -38.45 14.11 18.77
C SER A 636 -38.51 13.92 20.30
N GLU A 637 -39.71 13.75 20.85
CA GLU A 637 -39.88 13.24 22.21
C GLU A 637 -39.58 11.73 22.28
N ASN A 638 -39.72 11.04 21.14
CA ASN A 638 -39.36 9.63 21.02
C ASN A 638 -37.84 9.47 20.95
N LYS A 639 -37.38 8.28 21.30
CA LYS A 639 -35.98 7.86 21.20
C LYS A 639 -35.90 6.35 21.14
N ASN A 640 -34.75 5.84 20.69
CA ASN A 640 -34.42 4.44 20.86
C ASN A 640 -34.56 4.01 22.33
N ALA A 641 -35.13 2.83 22.59
CA ALA A 641 -35.31 2.32 23.95
C ALA A 641 -33.99 2.16 24.72
N LYS A 642 -32.86 2.01 24.02
CA LYS A 642 -31.51 1.93 24.61
C LYS A 642 -30.86 3.30 24.84
N SER A 643 -31.47 4.38 24.36
CA SER A 643 -30.93 5.73 24.48
C SER A 643 -31.20 6.35 25.85
N LYS A 644 -30.17 6.97 26.42
CA LYS A 644 -30.23 7.70 27.69
C LYS A 644 -30.87 9.09 27.56
N GLY A 645 -31.08 9.59 26.35
CA GLY A 645 -31.58 10.96 26.12
C GLY A 645 -32.12 11.18 24.70
N THR A 646 -32.30 12.43 24.33
CA THR A 646 -32.85 12.85 23.04
C THR A 646 -31.88 13.73 22.26
N ALA A 647 -30.58 13.59 22.51
CA ALA A 647 -29.58 14.50 21.98
C ALA A 647 -29.41 14.37 20.46
N CYS A 648 -29.28 15.51 19.79
CA CYS A 648 -28.79 15.61 18.43
C CYS A 648 -27.60 16.57 18.39
N ARG A 649 -26.49 16.12 17.80
CA ARG A 649 -25.20 16.82 17.76
C ARG A 649 -24.71 16.87 16.32
N ILE A 650 -25.04 17.93 15.61
CA ILE A 650 -24.72 18.10 14.19
C ILE A 650 -23.35 18.75 14.07
N VAL A 651 -22.43 18.09 13.38
CA VAL A 651 -21.09 18.62 13.07
C VAL A 651 -21.07 19.28 11.70
N TYR A 652 -21.77 18.68 10.73
CA TYR A 652 -21.85 19.17 9.36
C TYR A 652 -23.25 18.96 8.81
N PHE A 653 -23.72 19.91 8.01
CA PHE A 653 -24.77 19.62 7.04
C PHE A 653 -24.14 19.05 5.77
N LEU A 654 -24.84 18.12 5.13
CA LEU A 654 -24.42 17.50 3.87
C LEU A 654 -25.31 18.07 2.78
N VAL A 655 -24.74 18.63 1.71
CA VAL A 655 -25.52 19.09 0.55
C VAL A 655 -24.84 18.65 -0.73
N ASN A 656 -25.62 18.11 -1.68
CA ASN A 656 -25.15 17.83 -3.02
C ASN A 656 -25.68 18.90 -3.98
N SER A 657 -24.81 19.80 -4.44
CA SER A 657 -25.15 20.90 -5.31
C SER A 657 -24.36 20.80 -6.61
N THR A 658 -25.03 20.58 -7.74
CA THR A 658 -24.32 20.36 -9.02
C THR A 658 -24.05 21.65 -9.79
N GLY A 659 -24.57 22.80 -9.31
CA GLY A 659 -24.41 24.11 -9.93
C GLY A 659 -25.01 24.21 -11.34
N LYS A 660 -25.91 23.28 -11.70
CA LYS A 660 -26.57 23.19 -13.00
C LYS A 660 -27.91 23.90 -13.03
#